data_AF-A0AAE0SQV6-F1
#
_entry.id   AF-A0AAE0SQV6-F1
#
_cell.length_a   1.000
_cell.length_b   1.000
_cell.length_c   1.000
_cell.angle_alpha   90.00
_cell.angle_beta   90.00
_cell.angle_gamma   90.00
#
_symmetry.space_group_name_H-M   'P 1'
#
loop_
_entity.id
_entity.type
_entity.pdbx_description
1 polymer ?
#
loop_
_entity_poly.entity_id
_entity_poly.type
_entity_poly.pdbx_seq_one_letter_code
_entity_poly.pdbx_strand_id
1 'polypeptide(L)'
;MFATLDPHTNFFAEEDFRSFMQDSQESYTGLGIIINLRNGRIVIDRVFNDSPAEKAGLKKNDTIVRINDETTDKMSPSDVSARLAGKENTSVDIYITREEPSKPVLKYTVYRQQIYVSSVKSEVFEEAGRRIGYVKILHFQEKTFRDLDAALDDMNIDYSDFKGIILDLRGNPGGLLDQSVRVSNKFINEGAIVYVATVANQIKQEYRANPYNTIVDIPLMVLIDENSASASEIVSGALKKNNRAVLIGRKTFGKGSVQNVLNVPGNNGVKITDSKYLTADKISIQSIGIQPDIEINYFTVRDKYFFSSKISEVLTEADLRNNFAEWGNARDRPLFSLEYINMPDTVKADDTTADNDEENSVHNDYELNFAKNTLIDYKTEKYSYASFKEFVLKQAEAEKKQQQNKIIAGFQREKIQWSGRSNQNPEAKPVVTVKTALLSDGKAQQLFETGTLFYISATISNATPQTITGLLVTLTGQGLPFKQKHIAVGDLLPGARKTVPVEINIKTSALSEVFNYRLGVYSSSGALIEAKDGNFIVFSKEILPPIKYSADLNSADGKALCSPGAKTIFTLTAETLGNRTLNAMLSVVPPDAGSKEKNIIFTPMANNAGIQTMSAAKPVSYSYQMTLNQAVPDKQLKTKLYLYDPDDTRAVYKIPLEIPCTQTSYVVKNAQPEIVLGAEQKFVTNSSFYSFRFRLQDDQKWRDVYVLLNGKKIYYTRNLKNSDFEEIKLDNIALLTGNFNTFKIAVRDNHNMWNIREFAVLHKVSS
;
A
#
# COMPACT_ATOMS: atom_id res chain seq x y z
N MET A 1 17.11 -6.94 8.98
CA MET A 1 17.62 -8.02 8.12
C MET A 1 16.55 -8.62 7.21
N PHE A 2 15.45 -9.17 7.75
CA PHE A 2 14.42 -9.83 6.92
C PHE A 2 13.68 -8.87 5.98
N ALA A 3 13.28 -7.69 6.45
CA ALA A 3 12.64 -6.64 5.64
C ALA A 3 13.51 -6.04 4.52
N THR A 4 14.82 -6.37 4.45
CA THR A 4 15.68 -5.95 3.33
C THR A 4 15.77 -6.99 2.23
N LEU A 5 15.27 -8.21 2.45
CA LEU A 5 15.27 -9.28 1.44
C LEU A 5 14.16 -9.05 0.42
N ASP A 6 12.94 -8.90 0.90
CA ASP A 6 11.73 -8.67 0.13
C ASP A 6 10.60 -8.14 1.06
N PRO A 7 9.44 -7.70 0.53
CA PRO A 7 8.37 -7.13 1.35
C PRO A 7 7.52 -8.17 2.11
N HIS A 8 7.72 -9.47 1.88
CA HIS A 8 6.94 -10.58 2.43
C HIS A 8 7.70 -11.45 3.44
N THR A 9 9.00 -11.23 3.61
CA THR A 9 9.88 -11.98 4.51
C THR A 9 9.97 -11.32 5.89
N ASN A 10 9.46 -12.02 6.90
CA ASN A 10 9.29 -11.51 8.26
C ASN A 10 9.83 -12.49 9.31
N PHE A 11 10.30 -11.95 10.43
CA PHE A 11 10.52 -12.70 11.67
C PHE A 11 9.41 -12.33 12.65
N PHE A 12 8.86 -13.32 13.33
CA PHE A 12 7.82 -13.19 14.33
C PHE A 12 8.38 -13.64 15.68
N ALA A 13 8.28 -12.78 16.69
CA ALA A 13 8.50 -13.18 18.08
C ALA A 13 7.35 -14.11 18.54
N GLU A 14 7.51 -14.87 19.62
CA GLU A 14 6.53 -15.86 20.09
C GLU A 14 5.07 -15.36 20.14
N GLU A 15 4.83 -14.14 20.63
CA GLU A 15 3.49 -13.55 20.66
C GLU A 15 2.96 -13.25 19.26
N ASP A 16 3.73 -12.57 18.42
CA ASP A 16 3.37 -12.26 17.04
C ASP A 16 3.24 -13.54 16.20
N PHE A 17 4.05 -14.56 16.49
CA PHE A 17 4.04 -15.82 15.76
C PHE A 17 2.82 -16.65 16.15
N ARG A 18 2.48 -16.68 17.43
CA ARG A 18 1.24 -17.27 17.93
C ARG A 18 0.02 -16.53 17.39
N SER A 19 0.04 -15.19 17.35
CA SER A 19 -1.02 -14.39 16.73
C SER A 19 -1.12 -14.69 15.24
N PHE A 20 0.01 -14.69 14.51
CA PHE A 20 0.07 -15.02 13.08
C PHE A 20 -0.48 -16.44 12.80
N MET A 21 -0.14 -17.42 13.64
CA MET A 21 -0.65 -18.77 13.53
C MET A 21 -2.14 -18.86 13.88
N GLN A 22 -2.64 -18.03 14.81
CA GLN A 22 -4.07 -17.90 15.14
C GLN A 22 -4.86 -17.20 14.03
N ASP A 23 -4.34 -16.13 13.45
CA ASP A 23 -4.95 -15.40 12.33
C ASP A 23 -5.00 -16.26 11.05
N SER A 24 -4.04 -17.19 10.93
CA SER A 24 -4.03 -18.19 9.85
C SER A 24 -5.08 -19.29 10.05
N GLN A 25 -5.62 -19.43 11.27
CA GLN A 25 -6.73 -20.33 11.57
C GLN A 25 -8.07 -19.57 11.43
N GLU A 26 -9.08 -20.17 10.81
CA GLU A 26 -10.43 -19.60 10.63
C GLU A 26 -11.23 -19.49 11.94
N SER A 27 -10.54 -19.56 13.07
CA SER A 27 -11.17 -19.62 14.35
C SER A 27 -10.32 -18.98 15.42
N TYR A 28 -10.92 -18.02 16.11
CA TYR A 28 -10.39 -17.50 17.35
C TYR A 28 -11.33 -17.88 18.49
N THR A 29 -10.80 -17.97 19.70
CA THR A 29 -11.65 -18.21 20.88
C THR A 29 -12.04 -16.89 21.50
N GLY A 30 -13.34 -16.60 21.50
CA GLY A 30 -13.86 -15.33 21.97
C GLY A 30 -15.39 -15.32 21.95
N LEU A 31 -15.94 -14.14 21.69
CA LEU A 31 -17.37 -13.89 21.85
C LEU A 31 -18.14 -13.79 20.54
N GLY A 32 -17.43 -13.57 19.44
CA GLY A 32 -18.05 -13.38 18.14
C GLY A 32 -18.60 -11.97 17.94
N ILE A 33 -17.78 -10.95 18.20
CA ILE A 33 -18.12 -9.55 17.93
C ILE A 33 -16.96 -8.83 17.22
N ILE A 34 -17.30 -7.81 16.44
CA ILE A 34 -16.38 -6.79 15.94
C ILE A 34 -16.65 -5.51 16.72
N ILE A 35 -15.60 -4.85 17.18
CA ILE A 35 -15.67 -3.60 17.96
C ILE A 35 -14.93 -2.49 17.22
N ASN A 36 -15.36 -1.25 17.44
CA ASN A 36 -14.74 -0.06 16.88
C ASN A 36 -14.70 1.07 17.93
N LEU A 37 -13.82 2.04 17.75
CA LEU A 37 -13.74 3.23 18.59
C LEU A 37 -14.59 4.35 17.96
N ARG A 38 -15.71 4.70 18.57
CA ARG A 38 -16.57 5.80 18.13
C ARG A 38 -16.69 6.84 19.24
N ASN A 39 -16.33 8.09 18.95
CA ASN A 39 -16.36 9.20 19.91
C ASN A 39 -15.63 8.90 21.23
N GLY A 40 -14.48 8.20 21.15
CA GLY A 40 -13.68 7.82 22.31
C GLY A 40 -14.25 6.66 23.15
N ARG A 41 -15.29 5.96 22.67
CA ARG A 41 -15.91 4.82 23.33
C ARG A 41 -15.84 3.56 22.46
N ILE A 42 -15.76 2.41 23.10
CA ILE A 42 -15.70 1.11 22.43
C ILE A 42 -17.13 0.66 22.13
N VAL A 43 -17.47 0.58 20.84
CA VAL A 43 -18.80 0.24 20.35
C VAL A 43 -18.75 -1.09 19.61
N ILE A 44 -19.73 -1.96 19.85
CA ILE A 44 -19.94 -3.18 19.08
C ILE A 44 -20.42 -2.79 17.68
N ASP A 45 -19.58 -2.99 16.69
CA ASP A 45 -19.88 -2.72 15.29
C ASP A 45 -20.68 -3.86 14.66
N ARG A 46 -20.30 -5.11 14.98
CA ARG A 46 -20.98 -6.31 14.48
C ARG A 46 -21.06 -7.39 15.54
N VAL A 47 -22.14 -8.17 15.52
CA VAL A 47 -22.28 -9.41 16.26
C VAL A 47 -22.42 -10.53 15.23
N PHE A 48 -21.61 -11.59 15.34
CA PHE A 48 -21.72 -12.73 14.43
C PHE A 48 -22.92 -13.60 14.80
N ASN A 49 -23.62 -14.10 13.79
CA ASN A 49 -24.74 -15.04 13.99
C ASN A 49 -24.22 -16.34 14.65
N ASP A 50 -25.08 -16.97 15.45
CA ASP A 50 -24.83 -18.17 16.27
C ASP A 50 -23.68 -18.04 17.29
N SER A 51 -23.14 -16.84 17.48
CA SER A 51 -22.05 -16.58 18.41
C SER A 51 -22.50 -16.56 19.88
N PRO A 52 -21.58 -16.75 20.85
CA PRO A 52 -21.86 -16.52 22.26
C PRO A 52 -22.41 -15.12 22.56
N ALA A 53 -21.92 -14.09 21.88
CA ALA A 53 -22.38 -12.72 22.05
C ALA A 53 -23.83 -12.53 21.60
N GLU A 54 -24.21 -13.10 20.45
CA GLU A 54 -25.60 -13.06 19.98
C GLU A 54 -26.52 -13.80 20.95
N LYS A 55 -26.13 -15.02 21.37
CA LYS A 55 -26.87 -15.83 22.34
C LYS A 55 -27.03 -15.14 23.71
N ALA A 56 -26.03 -14.35 24.11
CA ALA A 56 -26.08 -13.53 25.31
C ALA A 56 -26.95 -12.26 25.15
N GLY A 57 -27.35 -11.89 23.93
CA GLY A 57 -28.20 -10.74 23.66
C GLY A 57 -27.45 -9.41 23.47
N LEU A 58 -26.14 -9.47 23.18
CA LEU A 58 -25.37 -8.31 22.72
C LEU A 58 -25.82 -7.91 21.31
N LYS A 59 -25.82 -6.61 21.02
CA LYS A 59 -26.31 -6.06 19.76
C LYS A 59 -25.32 -5.07 19.16
N LYS A 60 -25.42 -4.89 17.84
CA LYS A 60 -24.77 -3.76 17.15
C LYS A 60 -25.14 -2.44 17.85
N ASN A 61 -24.17 -1.54 17.94
CA ASN A 61 -24.20 -0.24 18.61
C ASN A 61 -24.23 -0.26 20.15
N ASP A 62 -24.16 -1.44 20.79
CA ASP A 62 -23.90 -1.49 22.24
C ASP A 62 -22.51 -0.91 22.54
N THR A 63 -22.41 -0.01 23.51
CA THR A 63 -21.13 0.53 23.96
C THR A 63 -20.60 -0.29 25.13
N ILE A 64 -19.42 -0.88 25.00
CA ILE A 64 -18.76 -1.61 26.09
C ILE A 64 -18.11 -0.59 27.02
N VAL A 65 -18.55 -0.56 28.28
CA VAL A 65 -18.08 0.36 29.32
C VAL A 65 -17.20 -0.32 30.38
N ARG A 66 -17.29 -1.65 30.53
CA ARG A 66 -16.45 -2.42 31.46
C ARG A 66 -16.31 -3.87 31.02
N ILE A 67 -15.16 -4.47 31.28
CA ILE A 67 -14.87 -5.89 31.03
C ILE A 67 -14.29 -6.48 32.31
N ASN A 68 -14.96 -7.50 32.86
CA ASN A 68 -14.77 -7.92 34.24
C ASN A 68 -14.78 -6.68 35.14
N ASP A 69 -13.74 -6.44 35.94
CA ASP A 69 -13.64 -5.30 36.85
C ASP A 69 -12.94 -4.07 36.26
N GLU A 70 -12.56 -4.10 34.98
CA GLU A 70 -11.79 -3.01 34.33
C GLU A 70 -12.66 -2.14 33.43
N THR A 71 -12.65 -0.82 33.66
CA THR A 71 -13.29 0.16 32.75
C THR A 71 -12.63 0.15 31.39
N THR A 72 -13.41 0.24 30.32
CA THR A 72 -12.90 0.39 28.96
C THR A 72 -12.52 1.83 28.62
N ASP A 73 -12.73 2.77 29.54
CA ASP A 73 -12.31 4.16 29.35
C ASP A 73 -10.79 4.23 29.13
N LYS A 74 -10.39 4.85 28.00
CA LYS A 74 -8.99 4.96 27.53
C LYS A 74 -8.35 3.65 27.05
N MET A 75 -9.08 2.54 26.99
CA MET A 75 -8.59 1.33 26.33
C MET A 75 -8.62 1.50 24.80
N SER A 76 -7.62 0.96 24.12
CA SER A 76 -7.68 0.82 22.66
C SER A 76 -8.60 -0.37 22.27
N PRO A 77 -9.13 -0.41 21.03
CA PRO A 77 -9.83 -1.59 20.53
C PRO A 77 -9.02 -2.89 20.68
N SER A 78 -7.70 -2.85 20.48
CA SER A 78 -6.82 -4.01 20.68
C SER A 78 -6.79 -4.49 22.14
N ASP A 79 -6.72 -3.57 23.11
CA ASP A 79 -6.71 -3.91 24.54
C ASP A 79 -8.02 -4.59 24.97
N VAL A 80 -9.13 -4.10 24.42
CA VAL A 80 -10.46 -4.70 24.63
C VAL A 80 -10.53 -6.07 23.99
N SER A 81 -10.16 -6.22 22.72
CA SER A 81 -10.17 -7.51 22.02
C SER A 81 -9.36 -8.58 22.77
N ALA A 82 -8.17 -8.22 23.28
CA ALA A 82 -7.33 -9.13 24.06
C ALA A 82 -8.01 -9.62 25.36
N ARG A 83 -8.82 -8.78 26.01
CA ARG A 83 -9.58 -9.13 27.24
C ARG A 83 -10.82 -9.96 26.97
N LEU A 84 -11.48 -9.70 25.84
CA LEU A 84 -12.64 -10.47 25.39
C LEU A 84 -12.23 -11.86 24.89
N ALA A 85 -11.04 -11.98 24.30
CA ALA A 85 -10.40 -13.26 23.99
C ALA A 85 -9.99 -14.02 25.26
N GLY A 86 -9.78 -15.33 25.13
CA GLY A 86 -9.38 -16.19 26.24
C GLY A 86 -9.55 -17.66 25.92
N LYS A 87 -9.30 -18.53 26.92
CA LYS A 87 -9.45 -19.97 26.75
C LYS A 87 -10.92 -20.35 26.53
N GLU A 88 -11.14 -21.41 25.75
CA GLU A 88 -12.48 -21.90 25.45
C GLU A 88 -13.20 -22.33 26.74
N ASN A 89 -14.51 -22.14 26.79
CA ASN A 89 -15.38 -22.44 27.93
C ASN A 89 -15.11 -21.62 29.20
N THR A 90 -14.27 -20.58 29.12
CA THR A 90 -14.14 -19.58 30.20
C THR A 90 -15.14 -18.45 30.00
N SER A 91 -15.64 -17.86 31.09
CA SER A 91 -16.56 -16.71 31.01
C SER A 91 -15.82 -15.37 31.05
N VAL A 92 -16.48 -14.35 30.52
CA VAL A 92 -16.13 -12.93 30.70
C VAL A 92 -17.38 -12.14 30.99
N ASP A 93 -17.28 -11.23 31.95
CA ASP A 93 -18.35 -10.29 32.25
C ASP A 93 -18.16 -9.04 31.39
N ILE A 94 -19.20 -8.64 30.66
CA ILE A 94 -19.20 -7.44 29.84
C ILE A 94 -20.31 -6.55 30.33
N TYR A 95 -19.99 -5.29 30.50
CA TYR A 95 -20.93 -4.25 30.87
C TYR A 95 -21.10 -3.31 29.70
N ILE A 96 -22.34 -3.14 29.25
CA ILE A 96 -22.67 -2.30 28.11
C ILE A 96 -23.67 -1.22 28.47
N THR A 97 -23.66 -0.13 27.73
CA THR A 97 -24.77 0.81 27.63
C THR A 97 -25.38 0.71 26.24
N ARG A 98 -26.70 0.55 26.20
CA ARG A 98 -27.48 0.50 24.97
C ARG A 98 -28.17 1.86 24.80
N GLU A 99 -27.81 2.59 23.75
CA GLU A 99 -28.19 3.99 23.49
C GLU A 99 -27.47 5.03 24.40
N GLU A 100 -28.08 6.20 24.64
CA GLU A 100 -27.51 7.34 25.38
C GLU A 100 -26.97 6.96 26.78
N PRO A 101 -25.94 7.67 27.30
CA PRO A 101 -25.29 7.38 28.59
C PRO A 101 -26.19 7.42 29.83
N SER A 102 -27.40 7.95 29.70
CA SER A 102 -28.39 8.06 30.78
C SER A 102 -29.15 6.76 31.06
N LYS A 103 -28.99 5.72 30.22
CA LYS A 103 -29.59 4.40 30.42
C LYS A 103 -28.73 3.51 31.32
N PRO A 104 -29.35 2.55 32.04
CA PRO A 104 -28.63 1.70 32.99
C PRO A 104 -27.58 0.84 32.29
N VAL A 105 -26.44 0.65 32.97
CA VAL A 105 -25.39 -0.29 32.55
C VAL A 105 -25.92 -1.71 32.69
N LEU A 106 -25.90 -2.47 31.59
CA LEU A 106 -26.35 -3.86 31.54
C LEU A 106 -25.15 -4.80 31.64
N LYS A 107 -25.23 -5.81 32.51
CA LYS A 107 -24.22 -6.87 32.65
C LYS A 107 -24.61 -8.09 31.84
N TYR A 108 -23.68 -8.59 31.04
CA TYR A 108 -23.77 -9.86 30.33
C TYR A 108 -22.58 -10.74 30.70
N THR A 109 -22.83 -11.96 31.15
CA THR A 109 -21.80 -12.98 31.32
C THR A 109 -21.80 -13.86 30.09
N VAL A 110 -20.70 -13.86 29.33
CA VAL A 110 -20.61 -14.57 28.06
C VAL A 110 -19.50 -15.63 28.14
N TYR A 111 -19.81 -16.85 27.72
CA TYR A 111 -18.84 -17.94 27.66
C TYR A 111 -18.09 -17.90 26.34
N ARG A 112 -16.75 -17.89 26.40
CA ARG A 112 -15.91 -17.90 25.23
C ARG A 112 -16.04 -19.22 24.50
N GLN A 113 -16.27 -19.15 23.19
CA GLN A 113 -16.30 -20.32 22.31
C GLN A 113 -15.39 -20.08 21.12
N GLN A 114 -15.03 -21.16 20.44
CA GLN A 114 -14.38 -21.06 19.15
C GLN A 114 -15.36 -20.42 18.15
N ILE A 115 -15.02 -19.23 17.67
CA ILE A 115 -15.82 -18.48 16.70
C ILE A 115 -15.33 -18.85 15.32
N TYR A 116 -16.24 -19.35 14.48
CA TYR A 116 -15.96 -19.60 13.08
C TYR A 116 -16.42 -18.40 12.26
N VAL A 117 -15.49 -17.81 11.50
CA VAL A 117 -15.83 -16.75 10.54
C VAL A 117 -15.69 -17.35 9.14
N SER A 118 -16.82 -17.53 8.45
CA SER A 118 -16.82 -18.06 7.08
C SER A 118 -15.95 -17.19 6.19
N SER A 119 -15.03 -17.83 5.46
CA SER A 119 -14.20 -17.17 4.45
C SER A 119 -14.94 -16.96 3.13
N VAL A 120 -16.19 -17.46 3.03
CA VAL A 120 -17.06 -17.39 1.86
C VAL A 120 -18.38 -16.69 2.20
N LYS A 121 -18.77 -15.72 1.37
CA LYS A 121 -20.15 -15.20 1.31
C LYS A 121 -20.81 -15.73 0.04
N SER A 122 -22.08 -16.08 0.11
CA SER A 122 -22.83 -16.58 -1.04
C SER A 122 -24.26 -16.08 -1.09
N GLU A 123 -24.78 -15.94 -2.30
CA GLU A 123 -26.16 -15.52 -2.59
C GLU A 123 -26.64 -16.19 -3.88
N VAL A 124 -27.95 -16.39 -4.04
CA VAL A 124 -28.56 -16.76 -5.31
C VAL A 124 -29.38 -15.59 -5.82
N PHE A 125 -29.01 -15.05 -6.98
CA PHE A 125 -29.81 -14.05 -7.66
C PHE A 125 -30.89 -14.73 -8.50
N GLU A 126 -32.14 -14.30 -8.34
CA GLU A 126 -33.28 -14.78 -9.13
C GLU A 126 -33.84 -13.65 -9.99
N GLU A 127 -33.77 -13.81 -11.32
CA GLU A 127 -34.22 -12.79 -12.26
C GLU A 127 -34.87 -13.43 -13.49
N ALA A 128 -36.10 -13.02 -13.81
CA ALA A 128 -36.89 -13.58 -14.92
C ALA A 128 -37.01 -15.13 -14.91
N GLY A 129 -37.10 -15.74 -13.72
CA GLY A 129 -37.17 -17.20 -13.54
C GLY A 129 -35.85 -17.94 -13.80
N ARG A 130 -34.71 -17.23 -13.77
CA ARG A 130 -33.37 -17.79 -13.90
C ARG A 130 -32.57 -17.52 -12.64
N ARG A 131 -31.74 -18.50 -12.26
CA ARG A 131 -30.95 -18.46 -11.02
C ARG A 131 -29.46 -18.31 -11.34
N ILE A 132 -28.76 -17.46 -10.61
CA ILE A 132 -27.31 -17.26 -10.70
C ILE A 132 -26.71 -17.37 -9.32
N GLY A 133 -25.71 -18.23 -9.17
CA GLY A 133 -24.94 -18.31 -7.93
C GLY A 133 -23.90 -17.22 -7.87
N TYR A 134 -23.89 -16.45 -6.79
CA TYR A 134 -22.81 -15.55 -6.45
C TYR A 134 -22.04 -16.10 -5.26
N VAL A 135 -20.73 -16.21 -5.40
CA VAL A 135 -19.83 -16.65 -4.33
C VAL A 135 -18.66 -15.68 -4.24
N LYS A 136 -18.47 -15.04 -3.09
CA LYS A 136 -17.32 -14.20 -2.78
C LYS A 136 -16.42 -14.89 -1.78
N ILE A 137 -15.15 -15.09 -2.18
CA ILE A 137 -14.13 -15.59 -1.25
C ILE A 137 -13.38 -14.36 -0.70
N LEU A 138 -13.44 -14.16 0.61
CA LEU A 138 -12.83 -13.01 1.27
C LEU A 138 -11.32 -13.23 1.50
N HIS A 139 -10.95 -14.43 1.93
CA HIS A 139 -9.58 -14.88 2.20
C HIS A 139 -9.46 -16.39 1.96
N PHE A 140 -8.25 -16.90 1.72
CA PHE A 140 -8.01 -18.34 1.65
C PHE A 140 -7.46 -18.86 2.98
N GLN A 141 -8.31 -19.52 3.75
CA GLN A 141 -8.03 -20.05 5.08
C GLN A 141 -8.46 -21.52 5.16
N GLU A 142 -8.17 -22.20 6.28
CA GLU A 142 -8.12 -23.68 6.37
C GLU A 142 -9.35 -24.44 5.84
N LYS A 143 -10.57 -23.92 5.97
CA LYS A 143 -11.81 -24.55 5.51
C LYS A 143 -12.52 -23.75 4.41
N THR A 144 -11.85 -22.79 3.74
CA THR A 144 -12.42 -22.07 2.58
C THR A 144 -13.01 -22.99 1.53
N PHE A 145 -12.33 -24.09 1.19
CA PHE A 145 -12.90 -25.05 0.24
C PHE A 145 -14.19 -25.69 0.75
N ARG A 146 -14.26 -26.02 2.04
CA ARG A 146 -15.45 -26.64 2.64
C ARG A 146 -16.62 -25.65 2.65
N ASP A 147 -16.35 -24.40 2.98
CA ASP A 147 -17.38 -23.34 2.97
C ASP A 147 -17.86 -23.05 1.54
N LEU A 148 -16.96 -23.09 0.56
CA LEU A 148 -17.33 -23.02 -0.86
C LEU A 148 -18.21 -24.21 -1.26
N ASP A 149 -17.82 -25.43 -0.87
CA ASP A 149 -18.55 -26.66 -1.23
C ASP A 149 -19.97 -26.62 -0.62
N ALA A 150 -20.09 -26.26 0.66
CA ALA A 150 -21.38 -26.08 1.33
C ALA A 150 -22.22 -24.99 0.67
N ALA A 151 -21.62 -23.83 0.36
CA ALA A 151 -22.34 -22.74 -0.31
C ALA A 151 -22.86 -23.17 -1.70
N LEU A 152 -22.11 -23.98 -2.44
CA LEU A 152 -22.52 -24.50 -3.75
C LEU A 152 -23.61 -25.57 -3.63
N ASP A 153 -23.54 -26.42 -2.61
CA ASP A 153 -24.57 -27.43 -2.33
C ASP A 153 -25.90 -26.75 -1.92
N ASP A 154 -25.84 -25.73 -1.07
CA ASP A 154 -27.02 -24.95 -0.62
C ASP A 154 -27.72 -24.22 -1.78
N MET A 155 -26.99 -23.90 -2.86
CA MET A 155 -27.57 -23.30 -4.05
C MET A 155 -28.53 -24.24 -4.79
N ASN A 156 -28.52 -25.56 -4.52
CA ASN A 156 -29.36 -26.55 -5.19
C ASN A 156 -29.36 -26.34 -6.72
N ILE A 157 -28.17 -26.49 -7.32
CA ILE A 157 -27.95 -26.20 -8.74
C ILE A 157 -28.76 -27.20 -9.59
N ASP A 158 -29.82 -26.69 -10.21
CA ASP A 158 -30.58 -27.40 -11.23
C ASP A 158 -30.22 -26.82 -12.60
N TYR A 159 -29.70 -27.66 -13.51
CA TYR A 159 -29.26 -27.23 -14.83
C TYR A 159 -30.38 -26.65 -15.72
N SER A 160 -31.66 -26.86 -15.36
CA SER A 160 -32.79 -26.30 -16.09
C SER A 160 -32.95 -24.78 -15.88
N ASP A 161 -32.78 -24.28 -14.65
CA ASP A 161 -33.01 -22.88 -14.28
C ASP A 161 -31.72 -22.10 -13.92
N PHE A 162 -30.65 -22.80 -13.53
CA PHE A 162 -29.38 -22.22 -13.14
C PHE A 162 -28.52 -21.83 -14.35
N LYS A 163 -28.07 -20.57 -14.43
CA LYS A 163 -27.40 -20.03 -15.63
C LYS A 163 -25.90 -19.84 -15.49
N GLY A 164 -25.37 -19.95 -14.28
CA GLY A 164 -23.94 -19.94 -14.05
C GLY A 164 -23.58 -19.42 -12.66
N ILE A 165 -22.28 -19.37 -12.42
CA ILE A 165 -21.69 -18.91 -11.16
C ILE A 165 -20.83 -17.67 -11.43
N ILE A 166 -20.92 -16.70 -10.54
CA ILE A 166 -19.99 -15.59 -10.41
C ILE A 166 -19.12 -15.85 -9.17
N LEU A 167 -17.83 -16.05 -9.39
CA LEU A 167 -16.83 -16.18 -8.34
C LEU A 167 -16.11 -14.83 -8.16
N ASP A 168 -16.35 -14.15 -7.04
CA ASP A 168 -15.78 -12.86 -6.73
C ASP A 168 -14.54 -12.99 -5.84
N LEU A 169 -13.38 -12.60 -6.39
CA LEU A 169 -12.08 -12.57 -5.72
C LEU A 169 -11.57 -11.13 -5.51
N ARG A 170 -12.41 -10.12 -5.77
CA ARG A 170 -12.06 -8.70 -5.56
C ARG A 170 -11.84 -8.42 -4.08
N GLY A 171 -10.77 -7.68 -3.76
CA GLY A 171 -10.40 -7.38 -2.38
C GLY A 171 -9.73 -8.54 -1.62
N ASN A 172 -9.52 -9.71 -2.24
CA ASN A 172 -8.98 -10.88 -1.56
C ASN A 172 -7.44 -10.96 -1.66
N PRO A 173 -6.69 -10.71 -0.57
CA PRO A 173 -5.22 -10.68 -0.54
C PRO A 173 -4.56 -12.07 -0.63
N GLY A 174 -5.35 -13.14 -0.78
CA GLY A 174 -4.91 -14.51 -0.89
C GLY A 174 -4.99 -15.27 0.43
N GLY A 175 -3.98 -16.11 0.69
CA GLY A 175 -3.93 -16.99 1.85
C GLY A 175 -3.31 -18.36 1.52
N LEU A 176 -3.89 -19.43 2.04
CA LEU A 176 -3.34 -20.78 1.96
C LEU A 176 -3.34 -21.34 0.52
N LEU A 177 -2.18 -21.84 0.09
CA LEU A 177 -1.96 -22.44 -1.23
C LEU A 177 -2.86 -23.65 -1.45
N ASP A 178 -2.95 -24.57 -0.49
CA ASP A 178 -3.75 -25.80 -0.63
C ASP A 178 -5.23 -25.49 -0.87
N GLN A 179 -5.73 -24.43 -0.24
CA GLN A 179 -7.12 -23.99 -0.40
C GLN A 179 -7.36 -23.41 -1.78
N SER A 180 -6.43 -22.61 -2.33
CA SER A 180 -6.53 -22.17 -3.72
C SER A 180 -6.53 -23.33 -4.71
N VAL A 181 -5.76 -24.38 -4.44
CA VAL A 181 -5.71 -25.58 -5.29
C VAL A 181 -7.04 -26.32 -5.26
N ARG A 182 -7.61 -26.53 -4.07
CA ARG A 182 -8.90 -27.23 -3.90
C ARG A 182 -10.05 -26.43 -4.51
N VAL A 183 -10.09 -25.11 -4.29
CA VAL A 183 -11.07 -24.20 -4.92
C VAL A 183 -10.95 -24.27 -6.45
N SER A 184 -9.73 -24.23 -6.99
CA SER A 184 -9.52 -24.37 -8.44
C SER A 184 -10.01 -25.73 -8.96
N ASN A 185 -9.73 -26.81 -8.23
CA ASN A 185 -10.17 -28.16 -8.58
C ASN A 185 -11.70 -28.28 -8.61
N LYS A 186 -12.45 -27.57 -7.77
CA LYS A 186 -13.93 -27.59 -7.80
C LYS A 186 -14.48 -27.24 -9.18
N PHE A 187 -13.75 -26.43 -9.96
CA PHE A 187 -14.18 -25.95 -11.25
C PHE A 187 -13.37 -26.52 -12.43
N ILE A 188 -12.29 -27.27 -12.19
CA ILE A 188 -11.40 -27.79 -13.24
C ILE A 188 -11.35 -29.31 -13.11
N ASN A 189 -11.66 -30.04 -14.18
CA ASN A 189 -11.67 -31.50 -14.20
C ASN A 189 -10.31 -32.13 -14.50
N GLU A 190 -9.48 -31.47 -15.31
CA GLU A 190 -8.15 -31.93 -15.70
C GLU A 190 -7.19 -30.76 -15.99
N GLY A 191 -5.88 -31.05 -15.99
CA GLY A 191 -4.85 -30.04 -16.28
C GLY A 191 -4.06 -29.59 -15.05
N ALA A 192 -3.08 -28.72 -15.28
CA ALA A 192 -2.27 -28.15 -14.20
C ALA A 192 -2.99 -26.95 -13.58
N ILE A 193 -2.94 -26.83 -12.26
CA ILE A 193 -3.47 -25.69 -11.51
C ILE A 193 -2.34 -24.68 -11.28
N VAL A 194 -1.25 -25.13 -10.65
CA VAL A 194 -0.11 -24.28 -10.28
C VAL A 194 1.15 -25.12 -10.11
N TYR A 195 2.30 -24.52 -10.41
CA TYR A 195 3.62 -25.07 -10.11
C TYR A 195 4.32 -24.25 -9.03
N VAL A 196 5.03 -24.90 -8.13
CA VAL A 196 5.97 -24.24 -7.21
C VAL A 196 7.38 -24.48 -7.73
N ALA A 197 8.13 -23.41 -7.94
CA ALA A 197 9.48 -23.44 -8.49
C ALA A 197 10.48 -22.69 -7.62
N THR A 198 11.75 -23.11 -7.65
CA THR A 198 12.85 -22.34 -7.06
C THR A 198 13.07 -21.03 -7.81
N VAL A 199 13.88 -20.13 -7.24
CA VAL A 199 14.35 -18.91 -7.92
C VAL A 199 15.02 -19.23 -9.27
N ALA A 200 15.73 -20.37 -9.35
CA ALA A 200 16.38 -20.87 -10.56
C ALA A 200 15.42 -21.58 -11.55
N ASN A 201 14.10 -21.41 -11.40
CA ASN A 201 13.05 -22.01 -12.24
C ASN A 201 13.00 -23.56 -12.21
N GLN A 202 13.58 -24.20 -11.19
CA GLN A 202 13.44 -25.65 -11.03
C GLN A 202 12.09 -25.95 -10.37
N ILE A 203 11.25 -26.75 -11.03
CA ILE A 203 9.95 -27.16 -10.49
C ILE A 203 10.18 -28.06 -9.28
N LYS A 204 9.71 -27.62 -8.10
CA LYS A 204 9.69 -28.40 -6.85
C LYS A 204 8.43 -29.25 -6.75
N GLN A 205 7.30 -28.68 -7.17
CA GLN A 205 6.00 -29.29 -7.03
C GLN A 205 5.05 -28.87 -8.15
N GLU A 206 4.20 -29.78 -8.56
CA GLU A 206 3.10 -29.56 -9.50
C GLU A 206 1.79 -29.95 -8.81
N TYR A 207 0.78 -29.08 -8.90
CA TYR A 207 -0.58 -29.35 -8.47
C TYR A 207 -1.46 -29.49 -9.70
N ARG A 208 -2.17 -30.62 -9.81
CA ARG A 208 -3.07 -30.94 -10.93
C ARG A 208 -4.51 -31.08 -10.48
N ALA A 209 -5.41 -30.75 -11.38
CA ALA A 209 -6.83 -31.00 -11.23
C ALA A 209 -7.15 -32.50 -11.33
N ASN A 210 -8.24 -32.89 -10.70
CA ASN A 210 -8.83 -34.23 -10.76
C ASN A 210 -10.36 -34.11 -10.90
N PRO A 211 -11.02 -35.09 -11.58
CA PRO A 211 -12.42 -34.96 -11.98
C PRO A 211 -13.44 -35.17 -10.85
N TYR A 212 -13.01 -35.41 -9.61
CA TYR A 212 -13.91 -35.74 -8.51
C TYR A 212 -14.69 -34.51 -7.99
N ASN A 213 -16.02 -34.64 -7.88
CA ASN A 213 -16.94 -33.60 -7.36
C ASN A 213 -16.77 -32.22 -8.01
N THR A 214 -16.55 -32.17 -9.33
CA THR A 214 -16.30 -30.92 -10.08
C THR A 214 -17.56 -30.37 -10.73
N ILE A 215 -17.62 -29.05 -10.84
CA ILE A 215 -18.70 -28.30 -11.52
C ILE A 215 -18.09 -27.66 -12.78
N VAL A 216 -18.22 -28.35 -13.91
CA VAL A 216 -17.64 -27.94 -15.21
C VAL A 216 -18.67 -27.61 -16.28
N ASP A 217 -19.91 -28.07 -16.13
CA ASP A 217 -20.94 -28.00 -17.17
C ASP A 217 -21.80 -26.72 -17.12
N ILE A 218 -21.45 -25.75 -16.27
CA ILE A 218 -22.12 -24.45 -16.18
C ILE A 218 -21.14 -23.29 -16.40
N PRO A 219 -21.62 -22.18 -17.00
CA PRO A 219 -20.83 -20.96 -17.13
C PRO A 219 -20.25 -20.47 -15.80
N LEU A 220 -18.99 -20.03 -15.84
CA LEU A 220 -18.29 -19.44 -14.71
C LEU A 220 -17.66 -18.12 -15.14
N MET A 221 -17.93 -17.06 -14.39
CA MET A 221 -17.27 -15.77 -14.50
C MET A 221 -16.53 -15.49 -13.20
N VAL A 222 -15.34 -14.87 -13.30
CA VAL A 222 -14.53 -14.55 -12.12
C VAL A 222 -14.30 -13.04 -12.07
N LEU A 223 -14.65 -12.40 -10.96
CA LEU A 223 -14.38 -10.99 -10.73
C LEU A 223 -13.03 -10.83 -10.01
N ILE A 224 -12.15 -9.98 -10.54
CA ILE A 224 -10.83 -9.68 -9.98
C ILE A 224 -10.55 -8.18 -9.97
N ASP A 225 -9.71 -7.75 -9.03
CA ASP A 225 -9.23 -6.38 -8.94
C ASP A 225 -7.76 -6.33 -8.49
N GLU A 226 -7.23 -5.12 -8.31
CA GLU A 226 -5.84 -4.89 -7.92
C GLU A 226 -5.51 -5.39 -6.50
N ASN A 227 -6.52 -5.71 -5.69
CA ASN A 227 -6.37 -6.29 -4.35
C ASN A 227 -6.47 -7.82 -4.36
N SER A 228 -6.88 -8.44 -5.46
CA SER A 228 -6.76 -9.88 -5.66
C SER A 228 -5.28 -10.27 -5.70
N ALA A 229 -4.78 -11.02 -4.71
CA ALA A 229 -3.35 -11.36 -4.61
C ALA A 229 -3.11 -12.84 -4.28
N SER A 230 -1.92 -13.34 -4.62
CA SER A 230 -1.41 -14.65 -4.19
C SER A 230 -2.37 -15.82 -4.50
N ALA A 231 -2.95 -16.48 -3.51
CA ALA A 231 -3.93 -17.56 -3.69
C ALA A 231 -5.09 -17.20 -4.65
N SER A 232 -5.57 -15.94 -4.62
CA SER A 232 -6.57 -15.44 -5.57
C SER A 232 -6.06 -15.44 -7.02
N GLU A 233 -4.77 -15.13 -7.21
CA GLU A 233 -4.11 -15.12 -8.52
C GLU A 233 -3.83 -16.54 -9.02
N ILE A 234 -3.63 -17.50 -8.11
CA ILE A 234 -3.55 -18.93 -8.43
C ILE A 234 -4.88 -19.42 -8.99
N VAL A 235 -6.00 -19.16 -8.29
CA VAL A 235 -7.34 -19.54 -8.76
C VAL A 235 -7.64 -18.87 -10.10
N SER A 236 -7.42 -17.56 -10.19
CA SER A 236 -7.65 -16.78 -11.41
C SER A 236 -6.82 -17.30 -12.59
N GLY A 237 -5.52 -17.55 -12.36
CA GLY A 237 -4.61 -18.09 -13.36
C GLY A 237 -4.98 -19.50 -13.81
N ALA A 238 -5.33 -20.38 -12.88
CA ALA A 238 -5.73 -21.74 -13.18
C ALA A 238 -7.03 -21.79 -14.00
N LEU A 239 -8.06 -21.05 -13.60
CA LEU A 239 -9.34 -20.99 -14.31
C LEU A 239 -9.22 -20.38 -15.70
N LYS A 240 -8.41 -19.32 -15.83
CA LYS A 240 -8.15 -18.67 -17.13
C LYS A 240 -7.41 -19.59 -18.08
N LYS A 241 -6.31 -20.21 -17.63
CA LYS A 241 -5.45 -21.04 -18.50
C LYS A 241 -6.09 -22.37 -18.88
N ASN A 242 -6.86 -22.97 -17.99
CA ASN A 242 -7.63 -24.17 -18.30
C ASN A 242 -8.92 -23.87 -19.08
N ASN A 243 -9.10 -22.64 -19.60
CA ASN A 243 -10.27 -22.26 -20.39
C ASN A 243 -11.59 -22.60 -19.68
N ARG A 244 -11.64 -22.35 -18.37
CA ARG A 244 -12.80 -22.70 -17.54
C ARG A 244 -13.70 -21.51 -17.26
N ALA A 245 -13.13 -20.33 -17.05
CA ALA A 245 -13.86 -19.13 -16.67
C ALA A 245 -13.43 -17.92 -17.49
N VAL A 246 -14.35 -16.97 -17.66
CA VAL A 246 -14.04 -15.65 -18.20
C VAL A 246 -13.76 -14.71 -17.04
N LEU A 247 -12.56 -14.13 -17.01
CA LEU A 247 -12.15 -13.19 -15.95
C LEU A 247 -12.56 -11.76 -16.33
N ILE A 248 -13.18 -11.05 -15.39
CA ILE A 248 -13.67 -9.68 -15.56
C ILE A 248 -13.13 -8.81 -14.42
N GLY A 249 -12.85 -7.54 -14.73
CA GLY A 249 -12.49 -6.53 -13.74
C GLY A 249 -11.15 -5.90 -14.06
N ARG A 250 -10.25 -5.80 -13.08
CA ARG A 250 -8.94 -5.15 -13.23
C ARG A 250 -7.81 -6.12 -12.95
N LYS A 251 -6.61 -5.76 -13.42
CA LYS A 251 -5.42 -6.59 -13.27
C LYS A 251 -5.09 -6.80 -11.79
N THR A 252 -4.73 -8.02 -11.42
CA THR A 252 -4.45 -8.39 -10.03
C THR A 252 -3.15 -7.80 -9.48
N PHE A 253 -2.93 -7.97 -8.17
CA PHE A 253 -1.84 -7.36 -7.40
C PHE A 253 -0.42 -7.73 -7.89
N GLY A 254 -0.19 -8.97 -8.34
CA GLY A 254 1.08 -9.45 -8.88
C GLY A 254 2.01 -10.15 -7.91
N LYS A 255 1.52 -10.74 -6.82
CA LYS A 255 2.38 -11.42 -5.84
C LYS A 255 2.59 -12.88 -6.22
N GLY A 256 3.63 -13.16 -7.01
CA GLY A 256 4.07 -14.49 -7.47
C GLY A 256 4.99 -15.28 -6.51
N SER A 257 5.30 -14.75 -5.32
CA SER A 257 6.24 -15.32 -4.37
C SER A 257 5.56 -16.26 -3.37
N VAL A 258 6.26 -17.32 -2.97
CA VAL A 258 5.81 -18.29 -1.97
C VAL A 258 6.68 -18.14 -0.72
N GLN A 259 6.04 -17.98 0.43
CA GLN A 259 6.72 -17.94 1.71
C GLN A 259 6.58 -19.27 2.45
N ASN A 260 7.67 -19.73 3.05
CA ASN A 260 7.68 -20.85 3.97
C ASN A 260 7.74 -20.34 5.40
N VAL A 261 6.94 -20.92 6.29
CA VAL A 261 6.87 -20.56 7.70
C VAL A 261 7.64 -21.61 8.50
N LEU A 262 8.74 -21.19 9.12
CA LEU A 262 9.64 -22.04 9.87
C LEU A 262 9.55 -21.71 11.35
N ASN A 263 9.25 -22.73 12.17
CA ASN A 263 9.42 -22.63 13.62
C ASN A 263 10.91 -22.48 13.93
N VAL A 264 11.25 -21.48 14.73
CA VAL A 264 12.63 -21.28 15.19
C VAL A 264 12.66 -21.30 16.72
N PRO A 265 13.83 -21.56 17.35
CA PRO A 265 13.91 -21.76 18.79
C PRO A 265 13.23 -20.65 19.62
N GLY A 266 12.61 -21.05 20.74
CA GLY A 266 11.89 -20.14 21.63
C GLY A 266 10.47 -19.80 21.16
N ASN A 267 9.78 -20.73 20.50
CA ASN A 267 8.41 -20.56 19.98
C ASN A 267 8.25 -19.38 18.99
N ASN A 268 9.33 -18.94 18.37
CA ASN A 268 9.34 -17.87 17.37
C ASN A 268 9.09 -18.46 15.97
N GLY A 269 8.86 -17.60 14.98
CA GLY A 269 8.70 -18.02 13.60
C GLY A 269 9.42 -17.13 12.60
N VAL A 270 9.82 -17.72 11.48
CA VAL A 270 10.32 -16.98 10.31
C VAL A 270 9.43 -17.33 9.12
N LYS A 271 8.88 -16.31 8.48
CA LYS A 271 8.26 -16.43 7.16
C LYS A 271 9.25 -15.94 6.12
N ILE A 272 9.75 -16.84 5.28
CA ILE A 272 10.80 -16.54 4.30
C ILE A 272 10.37 -16.90 2.90
N THR A 273 10.62 -16.02 1.93
CA THR A 273 10.46 -16.35 0.51
C THR A 273 11.58 -17.27 0.05
N ASP A 274 11.24 -18.49 -0.37
CA ASP A 274 12.22 -19.46 -0.90
C ASP A 274 11.87 -19.96 -2.32
N SER A 275 10.66 -19.67 -2.78
CA SER A 275 10.08 -20.20 -3.99
C SER A 275 9.17 -19.16 -4.64
N LYS A 276 8.82 -19.41 -5.89
CA LYS A 276 7.77 -18.67 -6.62
C LYS A 276 6.78 -19.67 -7.18
N TYR A 277 5.54 -19.24 -7.35
CA TYR A 277 4.58 -20.05 -8.10
C TYR A 277 4.52 -19.62 -9.55
N LEU A 278 4.24 -20.58 -10.42
CA LEU A 278 4.03 -20.38 -11.85
C LEU A 278 2.62 -20.83 -12.20
N THR A 279 1.98 -20.13 -13.13
CA THR A 279 0.68 -20.53 -13.68
C THR A 279 0.77 -21.88 -14.41
N ALA A 280 -0.36 -22.43 -14.84
CA ALA A 280 -0.43 -23.68 -15.61
C ALA A 280 0.49 -23.70 -16.86
N ASP A 281 0.81 -22.54 -17.43
CA ASP A 281 1.74 -22.38 -18.57
C ASP A 281 3.22 -22.22 -18.15
N LYS A 282 3.54 -22.40 -16.86
CA LYS A 282 4.86 -22.14 -16.26
C LYS A 282 5.31 -20.67 -16.37
N ILE A 283 4.35 -19.75 -16.37
CA ILE A 283 4.60 -18.29 -16.40
C ILE A 283 4.58 -17.75 -14.97
N SER A 284 5.56 -16.90 -14.65
CA SER A 284 5.66 -16.16 -13.40
C SER A 284 4.96 -14.82 -13.52
N ILE A 285 4.05 -14.56 -12.59
CA ILE A 285 3.26 -13.33 -12.52
C ILE A 285 3.81 -12.31 -11.52
N GLN A 286 4.97 -12.59 -10.91
CA GLN A 286 5.62 -11.72 -9.93
C GLN A 286 5.78 -10.29 -10.47
N SER A 287 5.29 -9.30 -9.73
CA SER A 287 5.24 -7.87 -10.08
C SER A 287 4.47 -7.53 -11.37
N ILE A 288 3.67 -8.47 -11.90
CA ILE A 288 2.90 -8.26 -13.13
C ILE A 288 1.40 -8.44 -12.88
N GLY A 289 1.00 -9.56 -12.26
CA GLY A 289 -0.38 -9.96 -12.04
C GLY A 289 -1.00 -10.80 -13.16
N ILE A 290 -2.21 -11.29 -12.90
CA ILE A 290 -3.14 -11.91 -13.84
C ILE A 290 -3.96 -10.81 -14.50
N GLN A 291 -3.93 -10.77 -15.82
CA GLN A 291 -4.78 -9.88 -16.60
C GLN A 291 -6.19 -10.48 -16.76
N PRO A 292 -7.28 -9.72 -16.57
CA PRO A 292 -8.63 -10.18 -16.91
C PRO A 292 -8.78 -10.47 -18.41
N ASP A 293 -9.81 -11.22 -18.79
CA ASP A 293 -10.21 -11.36 -20.19
C ASP A 293 -10.95 -10.11 -20.67
N ILE A 294 -11.89 -9.62 -19.85
CA ILE A 294 -12.58 -8.34 -20.02
C ILE A 294 -12.06 -7.38 -18.95
N GLU A 295 -11.16 -6.49 -19.34
CA GLU A 295 -10.72 -5.41 -18.46
C GLU A 295 -11.83 -4.35 -18.38
N ILE A 296 -12.36 -4.12 -17.19
CA ILE A 296 -13.35 -3.09 -16.92
C ILE A 296 -12.68 -1.94 -16.18
N ASN A 297 -12.76 -0.75 -16.76
CA ASN A 297 -12.28 0.47 -16.13
C ASN A 297 -13.43 1.47 -16.04
N TYR A 298 -13.46 2.27 -14.99
CA TYR A 298 -14.37 3.39 -14.89
C TYR A 298 -13.66 4.71 -15.14
N PHE A 299 -14.47 5.70 -15.49
CA PHE A 299 -14.07 7.09 -15.48
C PHE A 299 -14.92 7.88 -14.52
N THR A 300 -14.30 8.77 -13.76
CA THR A 300 -15.02 9.76 -12.97
C THR A 300 -14.75 11.14 -13.55
N VAL A 301 -15.81 11.94 -13.64
CA VAL A 301 -15.74 13.35 -14.01
C VAL A 301 -15.83 14.15 -12.71
N ARG A 302 -14.79 14.91 -12.37
CA ARG A 302 -14.81 15.88 -11.25
C ARG A 302 -14.22 17.20 -11.72
N ASP A 303 -14.92 18.30 -11.48
CA ASP A 303 -14.42 19.68 -11.67
C ASP A 303 -13.67 19.91 -13.00
N LYS A 304 -14.23 19.45 -14.13
CA LYS A 304 -13.65 19.51 -15.50
C LYS A 304 -12.47 18.57 -15.78
N TYR A 305 -12.11 17.69 -14.84
CA TYR A 305 -11.10 16.65 -14.98
C TYR A 305 -11.72 15.27 -15.18
N PHE A 306 -11.03 14.45 -15.98
CA PHE A 306 -11.47 13.10 -16.34
C PHE A 306 -10.49 12.06 -15.81
N PHE A 307 -10.86 11.42 -14.71
CA PHE A 307 -10.01 10.42 -14.06
C PHE A 307 -10.33 9.05 -14.63
N SER A 308 -9.34 8.38 -15.24
CA SER A 308 -9.44 6.97 -15.60
C SER A 308 -9.01 6.11 -14.43
N SER A 309 -9.83 5.12 -14.08
CA SER A 309 -9.46 4.09 -13.12
C SER A 309 -8.57 3.00 -13.71
N LYS A 310 -8.10 3.12 -14.98
CA LYS A 310 -7.10 2.20 -15.55
C LYS A 310 -5.88 2.02 -14.65
N ILE A 311 -5.70 2.95 -13.73
CA ILE A 311 -4.60 3.01 -12.81
C ILE A 311 -5.23 3.27 -11.46
N SER A 312 -5.35 2.19 -10.68
CA SER A 312 -5.75 2.32 -9.30
C SER A 312 -4.75 3.20 -8.55
N GLU A 313 -5.27 3.98 -7.61
CA GLU A 313 -4.48 4.50 -6.49
C GLU A 313 -4.00 3.37 -5.56
N VAL A 314 -4.37 2.12 -5.89
CA VAL A 314 -4.04 0.92 -5.13
C VAL A 314 -2.63 0.48 -5.49
N LEU A 315 -1.81 0.40 -4.45
CA LEU A 315 -0.45 -0.10 -4.49
C LEU A 315 -0.46 -1.55 -5.00
N THR A 316 0.44 -1.87 -5.93
CA THR A 316 0.61 -3.25 -6.46
C THR A 316 1.98 -3.82 -6.06
N GLU A 317 2.22 -5.11 -6.28
CA GLU A 317 3.52 -5.74 -5.97
C GLU A 317 4.69 -4.99 -6.65
N ALA A 318 4.47 -4.51 -7.88
CA ALA A 318 5.46 -3.76 -8.66
C ALA A 318 5.92 -2.44 -8.01
N ASP A 319 5.10 -1.89 -7.11
CA ASP A 319 5.36 -0.63 -6.42
C ASP A 319 6.11 -0.86 -5.09
N LEU A 320 6.21 -2.12 -4.61
CA LEU A 320 6.95 -2.49 -3.40
C LEU A 320 8.47 -2.53 -3.64
N ARG A 321 9.25 -2.20 -2.60
CA ARG A 321 10.71 -2.34 -2.65
C ARG A 321 11.12 -3.81 -2.59
N ASN A 322 12.18 -4.17 -3.32
CA ASN A 322 12.73 -5.54 -3.37
C ASN A 322 11.68 -6.60 -3.73
N ASN A 323 10.74 -6.26 -4.59
CA ASN A 323 9.62 -7.10 -5.01
C ASN A 323 9.97 -8.17 -6.05
N PHE A 324 11.24 -8.49 -6.26
CA PHE A 324 11.67 -9.47 -7.27
C PHE A 324 11.04 -9.28 -8.66
N ALA A 325 10.90 -8.05 -9.16
CA ALA A 325 10.32 -7.77 -10.48
C ALA A 325 11.04 -8.55 -11.61
N GLU A 326 12.32 -8.86 -11.44
CA GLU A 326 13.09 -9.68 -12.37
C GLU A 326 12.62 -11.14 -12.49
N TRP A 327 11.77 -11.63 -11.58
CA TRP A 327 11.16 -12.95 -11.68
C TRP A 327 9.94 -12.97 -12.58
N GLY A 328 9.33 -11.83 -12.89
CA GLY A 328 8.12 -11.72 -13.70
C GLY A 328 8.39 -11.93 -15.19
N ASN A 329 7.57 -12.75 -15.86
CA ASN A 329 7.65 -12.95 -17.31
C ASN A 329 6.29 -13.04 -18.03
N ALA A 330 5.19 -12.79 -17.32
CA ALA A 330 3.86 -12.71 -17.91
C ALA A 330 3.77 -11.57 -18.95
N ARG A 331 3.12 -11.85 -20.09
CA ARG A 331 2.92 -10.90 -21.20
C ARG A 331 1.48 -10.83 -21.68
N ASP A 332 0.57 -11.46 -20.95
CA ASP A 332 -0.84 -11.54 -21.31
C ASP A 332 -1.48 -10.14 -21.32
N ARG A 333 -2.39 -9.93 -22.27
CA ARG A 333 -3.17 -8.70 -22.42
C ARG A 333 -4.66 -9.03 -22.32
N PRO A 334 -5.51 -8.07 -21.95
CA PRO A 334 -6.94 -8.34 -21.93
C PRO A 334 -7.42 -8.57 -23.37
N LEU A 335 -8.40 -9.45 -23.52
CA LEU A 335 -9.03 -9.72 -24.81
C LEU A 335 -9.92 -8.54 -25.23
N PHE A 336 -10.47 -7.87 -24.23
CA PHE A 336 -11.30 -6.69 -24.41
C PHE A 336 -11.08 -5.70 -23.28
N SER A 337 -11.16 -4.40 -23.58
CA SER A 337 -11.15 -3.33 -22.59
C SER A 337 -12.46 -2.56 -22.72
N LEU A 338 -13.28 -2.69 -21.68
CA LEU A 338 -14.54 -1.99 -21.49
C LEU A 338 -14.30 -0.81 -20.56
N GLU A 339 -14.83 0.34 -20.94
CA GLU A 339 -14.74 1.53 -20.11
C GLU A 339 -16.15 2.07 -19.87
N TYR A 340 -16.48 2.40 -18.62
CA TYR A 340 -17.76 2.98 -18.23
C TYR A 340 -17.56 4.30 -17.49
N ILE A 341 -18.61 5.11 -17.39
CA ILE A 341 -18.58 6.34 -16.60
C ILE A 341 -19.23 6.08 -15.24
N ASN A 342 -18.46 6.23 -14.17
CA ASN A 342 -18.96 6.21 -12.81
C ASN A 342 -19.25 7.66 -12.40
N MET A 343 -20.52 8.06 -12.47
CA MET A 343 -20.99 9.34 -11.96
C MET A 343 -21.56 9.08 -10.57
N PRO A 344 -20.96 9.60 -9.49
CA PRO A 344 -21.65 9.59 -8.21
C PRO A 344 -22.95 10.38 -8.38
N ASP A 345 -24.08 9.77 -8.01
CA ASP A 345 -25.38 10.41 -8.00
C ASP A 345 -25.34 11.61 -7.05
N THR A 346 -25.11 12.81 -7.57
CA THR A 346 -25.06 14.09 -6.85
C THR A 346 -24.21 14.07 -5.58
N VAL A 347 -23.08 14.78 -5.59
CA VAL A 347 -22.34 15.15 -4.38
C VAL A 347 -23.32 15.80 -3.39
N LYS A 348 -23.87 15.03 -2.45
CA LYS A 348 -24.37 15.58 -1.20
C LYS A 348 -23.12 15.99 -0.44
N ALA A 349 -22.93 17.29 -0.35
CA ALA A 349 -21.92 17.91 0.50
C ALA A 349 -22.31 17.67 1.96
N ASP A 350 -21.92 16.50 2.47
CA ASP A 350 -21.55 16.21 3.86
C ASP A 350 -21.56 14.69 3.99
N ASP A 351 -20.38 14.08 4.09
CA ASP A 351 -20.29 12.66 4.46
C ASP A 351 -19.30 12.47 5.59
N THR A 352 -19.87 12.41 6.79
CA THR A 352 -19.23 11.94 8.04
C THR A 352 -19.85 10.63 8.50
N THR A 353 -20.47 9.84 7.61
CA THR A 353 -21.16 8.61 8.01
C THR A 353 -20.75 7.40 7.17
N ALA A 354 -19.67 6.75 7.60
CA ALA A 354 -19.09 5.53 7.00
C ALA A 354 -19.92 4.23 7.19
N ASP A 355 -21.25 4.29 7.33
CA ASP A 355 -22.05 3.15 7.84
C ASP A 355 -23.14 2.61 6.89
N ASN A 356 -23.29 3.13 5.66
CA ASN A 356 -24.34 2.67 4.73
C ASN A 356 -23.81 2.00 3.43
N ASP A 357 -22.57 1.49 3.44
CA ASP A 357 -21.89 1.02 2.22
C ASP A 357 -22.23 -0.42 1.78
N GLU A 358 -22.65 -1.34 2.66
CA GLU A 358 -22.88 -2.74 2.25
C GLU A 358 -24.16 -2.94 1.40
N GLU A 359 -25.24 -2.18 1.64
CA GLU A 359 -26.52 -2.33 0.92
C GLU A 359 -26.61 -1.48 -0.37
N ASN A 360 -25.96 -0.30 -0.39
CA ASN A 360 -25.83 0.53 -1.59
C ASN A 360 -24.77 0.02 -2.58
N SER A 361 -23.86 -0.87 -2.14
CA SER A 361 -22.77 -1.42 -2.94
C SER A 361 -23.25 -2.33 -4.08
N VAL A 362 -24.29 -3.15 -3.89
CA VAL A 362 -24.71 -4.16 -4.87
C VAL A 362 -25.47 -3.53 -6.06
N HIS A 363 -26.21 -2.44 -5.83
CA HIS A 363 -26.91 -1.72 -6.90
C HIS A 363 -25.98 -0.82 -7.76
N ASN A 364 -24.79 -0.47 -7.25
CA ASN A 364 -23.79 0.32 -7.97
C ASN A 364 -22.56 -0.48 -8.43
N ASP A 365 -22.54 -1.80 -8.24
CA ASP A 365 -21.45 -2.68 -8.68
C ASP A 365 -21.57 -3.01 -10.18
N TYR A 366 -20.84 -2.27 -11.01
CA TYR A 366 -20.93 -2.40 -12.46
C TYR A 366 -20.41 -3.75 -12.96
N GLU A 367 -19.27 -4.22 -12.45
CA GLU A 367 -18.67 -5.50 -12.84
C GLU A 367 -19.58 -6.68 -12.49
N LEU A 368 -20.19 -6.67 -11.29
CA LEU A 368 -21.14 -7.70 -10.88
C LEU A 368 -22.40 -7.68 -11.75
N ASN A 369 -22.97 -6.50 -12.00
CA ASN A 369 -24.16 -6.38 -12.85
C ASN A 369 -23.88 -6.77 -14.30
N PHE A 370 -22.72 -6.42 -14.86
CA PHE A 370 -22.30 -6.88 -16.18
C PHE A 370 -22.21 -8.41 -16.25
N ALA A 371 -21.57 -9.04 -15.25
CA ALA A 371 -21.46 -10.50 -15.18
C ALA A 371 -22.84 -11.17 -15.02
N LYS A 372 -23.68 -10.67 -14.11
CA LYS A 372 -25.03 -11.17 -13.87
C LYS A 372 -25.88 -11.11 -15.13
N ASN A 373 -25.98 -9.94 -15.77
CA ASN A 373 -26.78 -9.76 -16.99
C ASN A 373 -26.27 -10.63 -18.14
N THR A 374 -24.94 -10.77 -18.27
CA THR A 374 -24.34 -11.66 -19.28
C THR A 374 -24.75 -13.11 -19.08
N LEU A 375 -24.80 -13.60 -17.83
CA LEU A 375 -25.24 -14.97 -17.54
C LEU A 375 -26.75 -15.16 -17.80
N ILE A 376 -27.59 -14.18 -17.45
CA ILE A 376 -29.05 -14.23 -17.70
C ILE A 376 -29.37 -14.33 -19.20
N ASP A 377 -28.60 -13.63 -20.02
CA ASP A 377 -28.82 -13.54 -21.46
C ASP A 377 -28.23 -14.72 -22.24
N TYR A 378 -27.34 -15.50 -21.64
CA TYR A 378 -26.71 -16.65 -22.30
C TYR A 378 -27.70 -17.81 -22.44
N LYS A 379 -28.19 -18.04 -23.67
CA LYS A 379 -29.18 -19.07 -24.02
C LYS A 379 -28.54 -20.14 -24.89
N THR A 380 -28.05 -21.23 -24.30
CA THR A 380 -27.56 -22.41 -25.04
C THR A 380 -28.04 -23.70 -24.39
N GLU A 381 -28.30 -24.73 -25.21
CA GLU A 381 -28.73 -26.05 -24.73
C GLU A 381 -27.58 -26.87 -24.10
N LYS A 382 -26.33 -26.60 -24.52
CA LYS A 382 -25.13 -27.23 -23.98
C LYS A 382 -24.01 -26.21 -23.81
N TYR A 383 -23.50 -26.09 -22.59
CA TYR A 383 -22.38 -25.22 -22.27
C TYR A 383 -21.10 -25.66 -22.98
N SER A 384 -20.37 -24.69 -23.54
CA SER A 384 -18.95 -24.83 -23.85
C SER A 384 -18.26 -23.50 -23.61
N TYR A 385 -17.05 -23.53 -23.03
CA TYR A 385 -16.30 -22.31 -22.75
C TYR A 385 -16.07 -21.45 -23.99
N ALA A 386 -15.73 -22.06 -25.14
CA ALA A 386 -15.48 -21.32 -26.37
C ALA A 386 -16.70 -20.48 -26.80
N SER A 387 -17.89 -21.09 -26.81
CA SER A 387 -19.14 -20.38 -27.16
C SER A 387 -19.52 -19.32 -26.13
N PHE A 388 -19.32 -19.60 -24.83
CA PHE A 388 -19.59 -18.65 -23.76
C PHE A 388 -18.67 -17.45 -23.86
N LYS A 389 -17.36 -17.67 -24.02
CA LYS A 389 -16.36 -16.60 -24.21
C LYS A 389 -16.68 -15.70 -25.39
N GLU A 390 -17.05 -16.27 -26.55
CA GLU A 390 -17.46 -15.49 -27.71
C GLU A 390 -18.71 -14.64 -27.41
N PHE A 391 -19.67 -15.20 -26.68
CA PHE A 391 -20.86 -14.48 -26.23
C PHE A 391 -20.52 -13.32 -25.28
N VAL A 392 -19.66 -13.54 -24.28
CA VAL A 392 -19.22 -12.48 -23.35
C VAL A 392 -18.53 -11.34 -24.12
N LEU A 393 -17.70 -11.65 -25.11
CA LEU A 393 -17.05 -10.63 -25.95
C LEU A 393 -18.06 -9.81 -26.77
N LYS A 394 -19.12 -10.45 -27.29
CA LYS A 394 -20.21 -9.74 -27.99
C LYS A 394 -20.97 -8.83 -27.04
N GLN A 395 -21.25 -9.27 -25.82
CA GLN A 395 -21.89 -8.45 -24.78
C GLN A 395 -21.01 -7.26 -24.38
N ALA A 396 -19.71 -7.48 -24.18
CA ALA A 396 -18.76 -6.41 -23.85
C ALA A 396 -18.69 -5.34 -24.97
N GLU A 397 -18.75 -5.74 -26.25
CA GLU A 397 -18.79 -4.81 -27.39
C GLU A 397 -20.09 -4.00 -27.45
N ALA A 398 -21.24 -4.63 -27.16
CA ALA A 398 -22.52 -3.93 -27.07
C ALA A 398 -22.53 -2.91 -25.92
N GLU A 399 -22.08 -3.34 -24.74
CA GLU A 399 -21.99 -2.50 -23.54
C GLU A 399 -21.05 -1.31 -23.77
N LYS A 400 -19.89 -1.54 -24.41
CA LYS A 400 -18.94 -0.47 -24.74
C LYS A 400 -19.57 0.64 -25.58
N LYS A 401 -20.42 0.31 -26.56
CA LYS A 401 -21.13 1.32 -27.37
C LYS A 401 -22.09 2.15 -26.51
N GLN A 402 -22.83 1.51 -25.61
CA GLN A 402 -23.73 2.20 -24.69
C GLN A 402 -22.98 3.12 -23.73
N GLN A 403 -21.87 2.64 -23.16
CA GLN A 403 -21.07 3.43 -22.23
C GLN A 403 -20.31 4.57 -22.92
N GLN A 404 -19.87 4.39 -24.17
CA GLN A 404 -19.30 5.48 -24.97
C GLN A 404 -20.29 6.63 -25.14
N ASN A 405 -21.57 6.35 -25.39
CA ASN A 405 -22.60 7.38 -25.48
C ASN A 405 -22.77 8.13 -24.14
N LYS A 406 -22.74 7.40 -23.00
CA LYS A 406 -22.79 8.01 -21.67
C LYS A 406 -21.55 8.86 -21.37
N ILE A 407 -20.37 8.42 -21.79
CA ILE A 407 -19.12 9.19 -21.66
C ILE A 407 -19.18 10.47 -22.50
N ILE A 408 -19.63 10.39 -23.75
CA ILE A 408 -19.84 11.56 -24.63
C ILE A 408 -20.80 12.56 -23.98
N ALA A 409 -21.95 12.08 -23.47
CA ALA A 409 -22.91 12.92 -22.76
C ALA A 409 -22.30 13.55 -21.49
N GLY A 410 -21.49 12.80 -20.74
CA GLY A 410 -20.72 13.28 -19.60
C GLY A 410 -19.80 14.46 -19.98
N PHE A 411 -19.05 14.33 -21.06
CA PHE A 411 -18.17 15.39 -21.57
C PHE A 411 -18.95 16.62 -22.05
N GLN A 412 -20.10 16.44 -22.69
CA GLN A 412 -20.95 17.55 -23.13
C GLN A 412 -21.46 18.39 -21.94
N ARG A 413 -21.82 17.77 -20.81
CA ARG A 413 -22.21 18.50 -19.58
C ARG A 413 -21.08 19.39 -19.05
N GLU A 414 -19.83 18.95 -19.17
CA GLU A 414 -18.64 19.73 -18.82
C GLU A 414 -18.18 20.70 -19.92
N LYS A 415 -18.97 20.88 -20.98
CA LYS A 415 -18.65 21.73 -22.15
C LYS A 415 -17.37 21.30 -22.89
N ILE A 416 -17.03 20.02 -22.83
CA ILE A 416 -15.93 19.41 -23.60
C ILE A 416 -16.54 18.78 -24.85
N GLN A 417 -16.17 19.29 -26.04
CA GLN A 417 -16.54 18.64 -27.30
C GLN A 417 -15.74 17.35 -27.47
N TRP A 418 -16.46 16.23 -27.58
CA TRP A 418 -15.90 14.90 -27.70
C TRP A 418 -16.69 14.11 -28.75
N SER A 419 -16.11 13.94 -29.94
CA SER A 419 -16.75 13.21 -31.05
C SER A 419 -16.64 11.67 -30.96
N GLY A 420 -16.09 11.14 -29.85
CA GLY A 420 -15.96 9.70 -29.60
C GLY A 420 -14.60 9.12 -29.99
N ARG A 421 -14.37 7.84 -29.67
CA ARG A 421 -13.18 7.10 -30.11
C ARG A 421 -13.40 6.60 -31.54
N SER A 422 -12.68 7.16 -32.50
CA SER A 422 -12.60 6.55 -33.85
C SER A 422 -11.65 5.35 -33.80
N ASN A 423 -12.04 4.23 -34.41
CA ASN A 423 -11.17 3.06 -34.61
C ASN A 423 -10.17 3.26 -35.77
N GLN A 424 -10.23 4.40 -36.48
CA GLN A 424 -9.29 4.68 -37.56
C GLN A 424 -8.00 5.27 -36.99
N ASN A 425 -6.87 4.62 -37.30
CA ASN A 425 -5.56 5.23 -37.10
C ASN A 425 -5.51 6.52 -37.94
N PRO A 426 -5.14 7.67 -37.35
CA PRO A 426 -4.97 8.88 -38.16
C PRO A 426 -3.88 8.60 -39.21
N GLU A 427 -4.20 8.85 -40.48
CA GLU A 427 -3.32 8.61 -41.65
C GLU A 427 -1.99 9.40 -41.57
N ALA A 428 -1.88 10.37 -40.66
CA ALA A 428 -0.64 11.05 -40.29
C ALA A 428 -0.56 11.24 -38.76
N LYS A 429 0.62 11.04 -38.16
CA LYS A 429 0.88 11.42 -36.76
C LYS A 429 0.68 12.94 -36.65
N PRO A 430 -0.30 13.44 -35.88
CA PRO A 430 -0.46 14.88 -35.74
C PRO A 430 0.80 15.48 -35.12
N VAL A 431 1.32 16.56 -35.72
CA VAL A 431 2.41 17.34 -35.13
C VAL A 431 1.81 18.15 -33.99
N VAL A 432 1.73 17.51 -32.84
CA VAL A 432 1.55 18.19 -31.56
C VAL A 432 2.91 18.76 -31.17
N THR A 433 2.91 19.88 -30.46
CA THR A 433 4.09 20.34 -29.73
C THR A 433 3.67 20.51 -28.30
N VAL A 434 4.14 19.62 -27.43
CA VAL A 434 3.95 19.75 -25.99
C VAL A 434 4.94 20.76 -25.43
N LYS A 435 4.45 21.94 -25.04
CA LYS A 435 5.19 22.82 -24.13
C LYS A 435 4.72 22.59 -22.71
N THR A 436 5.66 22.24 -21.83
CA THR A 436 5.41 22.15 -20.40
C THR A 436 5.78 23.46 -19.72
N ALA A 437 4.89 23.99 -18.90
CA ALA A 437 5.24 25.01 -17.92
C ALA A 437 4.76 24.56 -16.54
N LEU A 438 5.69 24.57 -15.61
CA LEU A 438 5.45 24.33 -14.20
C LEU A 438 5.07 25.69 -13.57
N LEU A 439 3.84 25.80 -13.09
CA LEU A 439 3.24 27.09 -12.72
C LEU A 439 2.78 27.07 -11.26
N SER A 440 3.14 28.12 -10.51
CA SER A 440 2.51 28.48 -9.22
C SER A 440 2.09 29.94 -9.31
N ASP A 441 0.84 30.24 -8.95
CA ASP A 441 0.24 31.58 -9.07
C ASP A 441 0.44 32.23 -10.46
N GLY A 442 0.35 31.41 -11.52
CA GLY A 442 0.51 31.85 -12.91
C GLY A 442 1.95 32.16 -13.34
N LYS A 443 2.95 31.97 -12.47
CA LYS A 443 4.37 32.21 -12.78
C LYS A 443 5.10 30.89 -13.01
N ALA A 444 5.98 30.87 -14.02
CA ALA A 444 6.85 29.72 -14.31
C ALA A 444 7.88 29.53 -13.20
N GLN A 445 7.85 28.36 -12.57
CA GLN A 445 8.72 27.97 -11.46
C GLN A 445 9.08 26.49 -11.65
N GLN A 446 10.29 26.09 -11.30
CA GLN A 446 10.71 24.68 -11.30
C GLN A 446 10.96 24.15 -9.87
N LEU A 447 10.69 25.01 -8.88
CA LEU A 447 10.90 24.78 -7.47
C LEU A 447 9.60 25.09 -6.75
N PHE A 448 9.10 24.11 -6.00
CA PHE A 448 7.84 24.18 -5.28
C PHE A 448 8.08 23.87 -3.82
N GLU A 449 7.33 24.52 -2.95
CA GLU A 449 7.36 24.20 -1.54
C GLU A 449 6.34 23.10 -1.25
N THR A 450 6.64 22.20 -0.31
CA THR A 450 5.66 21.23 0.18
C THR A 450 4.36 21.91 0.61
N GLY A 451 3.21 21.34 0.25
CA GLY A 451 1.90 21.94 0.53
C GLY A 451 1.51 23.11 -0.37
N THR A 452 2.37 23.54 -1.30
CA THR A 452 1.98 24.51 -2.33
C THR A 452 1.24 23.84 -3.49
N LEU A 453 0.18 24.49 -3.94
CA LEU A 453 -0.55 24.08 -5.13
C LEU A 453 0.20 24.56 -6.38
N PHE A 454 0.50 23.63 -7.28
CA PHE A 454 1.12 23.99 -8.55
C PHE A 454 0.63 23.12 -9.70
N TYR A 455 0.90 23.57 -10.92
CA TYR A 455 0.36 22.97 -12.12
C TYR A 455 1.47 22.60 -13.10
N ILE A 456 1.39 21.39 -13.66
CA ILE A 456 2.09 21.05 -14.90
C ILE A 456 1.14 21.36 -16.05
N SER A 457 1.36 22.47 -16.75
CA SER A 457 0.56 22.80 -17.93
C SER A 457 1.10 22.12 -19.18
N ALA A 458 0.23 21.48 -19.94
CA ALA A 458 0.51 21.01 -21.30
C ALA A 458 -0.16 21.95 -22.30
N THR A 459 0.61 22.66 -23.12
CA THR A 459 0.06 23.34 -24.29
C THR A 459 0.17 22.43 -25.49
N ILE A 460 -0.96 22.20 -26.16
CA ILE A 460 -1.12 21.32 -27.32
C ILE A 460 -1.58 22.20 -28.47
N SER A 461 -0.88 22.13 -29.60
CA SER A 461 -1.24 22.84 -30.83
C SER A 461 -1.51 21.84 -31.94
N ASN A 462 -2.55 22.08 -32.72
CA ASN A 462 -2.83 21.31 -33.93
C ASN A 462 -2.27 22.05 -35.16
N ALA A 463 -1.10 21.63 -35.63
CA ALA A 463 -0.49 22.17 -36.85
C ALA A 463 -0.98 21.50 -38.15
N THR A 464 -1.92 20.55 -38.05
CA THR A 464 -2.43 19.80 -39.21
C THR A 464 -3.69 20.45 -39.79
N PRO A 465 -4.02 20.18 -41.07
CA PRO A 465 -5.25 20.68 -41.69
C PRO A 465 -6.51 19.90 -41.25
N GLN A 466 -6.38 18.88 -40.39
CA GLN A 466 -7.49 18.03 -39.94
C GLN A 466 -7.77 18.25 -38.46
N THR A 467 -9.03 18.12 -38.04
CA THR A 467 -9.40 18.14 -36.61
C THR A 467 -8.88 16.87 -35.93
N ILE A 468 -8.18 17.03 -34.80
CA ILE A 468 -7.77 15.90 -33.97
C ILE A 468 -8.86 15.65 -32.93
N THR A 469 -9.46 14.47 -32.93
CA THR A 469 -10.62 14.16 -32.08
C THR A 469 -10.24 13.41 -30.81
N GLY A 470 -10.91 13.75 -29.71
CA GLY A 470 -10.83 13.10 -28.41
C GLY A 470 -9.41 12.98 -27.83
N LEU A 471 -8.66 14.09 -27.81
CA LEU A 471 -7.33 14.13 -27.23
C LEU A 471 -7.35 13.92 -25.72
N LEU A 472 -6.36 13.17 -25.21
CA LEU A 472 -6.10 12.94 -23.80
C LEU A 472 -4.67 13.36 -23.46
N VAL A 473 -4.50 14.13 -22.39
CA VAL A 473 -3.20 14.33 -21.75
C VAL A 473 -3.07 13.33 -20.63
N THR A 474 -1.91 12.72 -20.52
CA THR A 474 -1.57 11.77 -19.48
C THR A 474 -0.30 12.25 -18.80
N LEU A 475 -0.34 12.47 -17.49
CA LEU A 475 0.83 12.73 -16.67
C LEU A 475 1.17 11.47 -15.88
N THR A 476 2.41 11.00 -15.99
CA THR A 476 2.98 9.89 -15.19
C THR A 476 4.20 10.39 -14.44
N GLY A 477 4.51 9.81 -13.29
CA GLY A 477 5.76 10.14 -12.59
C GLY A 477 6.00 9.24 -11.40
N GLN A 478 7.28 9.01 -11.09
CA GLN A 478 7.69 8.28 -9.89
C GLN A 478 7.67 9.23 -8.69
N GLY A 479 7.11 8.79 -7.56
CA GLY A 479 7.00 9.58 -6.34
C GLY A 479 5.86 10.61 -6.33
N LEU A 480 5.14 10.81 -7.45
CA LEU A 480 3.95 11.65 -7.46
C LEU A 480 2.85 11.02 -6.58
N PRO A 481 1.93 11.83 -6.01
CA PRO A 481 0.81 11.34 -5.19
C PRO A 481 -0.23 10.53 -6.00
N PHE A 482 0.04 10.29 -7.27
CA PHE A 482 -0.73 9.49 -8.20
C PHE A 482 0.24 8.81 -9.17
N LYS A 483 -0.07 7.58 -9.60
CA LYS A 483 0.73 6.85 -10.59
C LYS A 483 0.59 7.45 -11.99
N GLN A 484 -0.62 7.89 -12.33
CA GLN A 484 -0.93 8.53 -13.60
C GLN A 484 -2.22 9.37 -13.51
N LYS A 485 -2.23 10.56 -14.10
CA LYS A 485 -3.43 11.41 -14.26
C LYS A 485 -3.77 11.56 -15.73
N HIS A 486 -5.02 11.33 -16.08
CA HIS A 486 -5.55 11.64 -17.41
C HIS A 486 -6.33 12.94 -17.38
N ILE A 487 -6.29 13.70 -18.48
CA ILE A 487 -7.09 14.90 -18.65
C ILE A 487 -7.64 14.91 -20.06
N ALA A 488 -8.96 14.92 -20.17
CA ALA A 488 -9.63 15.04 -21.44
C ALA A 488 -9.46 16.45 -22.00
N VAL A 489 -8.83 16.51 -23.17
CA VAL A 489 -8.66 17.74 -23.94
C VAL A 489 -9.81 17.88 -24.93
N GLY A 490 -10.34 16.77 -25.44
CA GLY A 490 -11.42 16.78 -26.43
C GLY A 490 -10.90 17.09 -27.83
N ASP A 491 -11.80 17.59 -28.69
CA ASP A 491 -11.49 17.86 -30.09
C ASP A 491 -10.66 19.14 -30.24
N LEU A 492 -9.66 19.13 -31.14
CA LEU A 492 -8.76 20.26 -31.41
C LEU A 492 -8.75 20.57 -32.92
N LEU A 493 -9.35 21.71 -33.27
CA LEU A 493 -9.48 22.19 -34.65
C LEU A 493 -8.12 22.53 -35.30
N PRO A 494 -8.02 22.52 -36.65
CA PRO A 494 -6.83 22.98 -37.36
C PRO A 494 -6.36 24.37 -36.92
N GLY A 495 -5.07 24.52 -36.61
CA GLY A 495 -4.47 25.77 -36.14
C GLY A 495 -4.80 26.16 -34.70
N ALA A 496 -5.69 25.43 -34.01
CA ALA A 496 -6.06 25.72 -32.63
C ALA A 496 -4.96 25.29 -31.64
N ARG A 497 -4.90 25.99 -30.51
CA ARG A 497 -4.05 25.64 -29.37
C ARG A 497 -4.91 25.53 -28.11
N LYS A 498 -4.62 24.53 -27.26
CA LYS A 498 -5.27 24.34 -25.97
C LYS A 498 -4.23 24.08 -24.89
N THR A 499 -4.33 24.81 -23.78
CA THR A 499 -3.47 24.62 -22.61
C THR A 499 -4.26 23.94 -21.52
N VAL A 500 -3.69 22.87 -20.97
CA VAL A 500 -4.34 21.99 -20.00
C VAL A 500 -3.48 21.97 -18.74
N PRO A 501 -3.93 22.59 -17.63
CA PRO A 501 -3.22 22.53 -16.37
C PRO A 501 -3.49 21.19 -15.67
N VAL A 502 -2.43 20.47 -15.32
CA VAL A 502 -2.48 19.28 -14.47
C VAL A 502 -2.12 19.70 -13.05
N GLU A 503 -3.07 19.65 -12.14
CA GLU A 503 -2.84 20.00 -10.74
C GLU A 503 -1.97 18.95 -10.02
N ILE A 504 -0.95 19.44 -9.33
CA ILE A 504 -0.06 18.67 -8.46
C ILE A 504 -0.23 19.19 -7.04
N ASN A 505 -0.60 18.29 -6.14
CA ASN A 505 -0.74 18.57 -4.72
C ASN A 505 0.17 17.64 -3.94
N ILE A 506 1.36 18.13 -3.55
CA ILE A 506 2.32 17.38 -2.75
C ILE A 506 2.16 17.78 -1.29
N LYS A 507 1.96 16.79 -0.42
CA LYS A 507 1.69 16.98 1.01
C LYS A 507 2.81 17.78 1.69
N THR A 508 2.47 18.50 2.76
CA THR A 508 3.38 19.33 3.56
C THR A 508 4.54 18.55 4.18
N SER A 509 4.34 17.26 4.50
CA SER A 509 5.33 16.38 5.13
C SER A 509 6.36 15.75 4.17
N ALA A 510 6.22 15.94 2.86
CA ALA A 510 7.10 15.29 1.89
C ALA A 510 8.57 15.76 2.02
N LEU A 511 9.52 14.85 1.84
CA LEU A 511 10.94 15.21 1.82
C LEU A 511 11.28 16.05 0.58
N SER A 512 12.32 16.88 0.71
CA SER A 512 12.88 17.60 -0.44
C SER A 512 13.42 16.60 -1.46
N GLU A 513 12.81 16.55 -2.65
CA GLU A 513 13.12 15.53 -3.66
C GLU A 513 12.91 16.06 -5.09
N VAL A 514 13.65 15.47 -6.03
CA VAL A 514 13.48 15.70 -7.47
C VAL A 514 12.44 14.72 -7.98
N PHE A 515 11.32 15.23 -8.49
CA PHE A 515 10.28 14.42 -9.10
C PHE A 515 10.49 14.40 -10.61
N ASN A 516 10.57 13.19 -11.17
CA ASN A 516 10.59 12.98 -12.61
C ASN A 516 9.18 12.68 -13.10
N TYR A 517 8.77 13.34 -14.17
CA TYR A 517 7.47 13.13 -14.79
C TYR A 517 7.57 12.99 -16.30
N ARG A 518 6.59 12.31 -16.88
CA ARG A 518 6.38 12.17 -18.31
C ARG A 518 4.94 12.56 -18.64
N LEU A 519 4.81 13.54 -19.52
CA LEU A 519 3.53 14.00 -20.04
C LEU A 519 3.35 13.47 -21.47
N GLY A 520 2.40 12.55 -21.66
CA GLY A 520 2.04 12.03 -22.97
C GLY A 520 0.72 12.62 -23.47
N VAL A 521 0.64 12.91 -24.77
CA VAL A 521 -0.59 13.24 -25.47
C VAL A 521 -1.01 12.01 -26.26
N TYR A 522 -2.23 11.57 -26.05
CA TYR A 522 -2.80 10.36 -26.62
C TYR A 522 -4.02 10.72 -27.47
N SER A 523 -4.22 9.98 -28.55
CA SER A 523 -5.45 10.02 -29.33
C SER A 523 -6.61 9.43 -28.54
N SER A 524 -7.82 9.62 -29.06
CA SER A 524 -9.02 8.95 -28.53
C SER A 524 -8.89 7.43 -28.54
N SER A 525 -8.17 6.83 -29.50
CA SER A 525 -7.88 5.39 -29.54
C SER A 525 -6.83 4.90 -28.52
N GLY A 526 -6.23 5.80 -27.74
CA GLY A 526 -5.17 5.47 -26.79
C GLY A 526 -3.78 5.34 -27.41
N ALA A 527 -3.61 5.72 -28.69
CA ALA A 527 -2.31 5.76 -29.34
C ALA A 527 -1.52 6.99 -28.86
N LEU A 528 -0.26 6.80 -28.47
CA LEU A 528 0.63 7.90 -28.11
C LEU A 528 0.96 8.75 -29.35
N ILE A 529 0.67 10.04 -29.28
CA ILE A 529 0.97 11.02 -30.34
C ILE A 529 2.35 11.63 -30.08
N GLU A 530 2.55 12.19 -28.88
CA GLU A 530 3.80 12.84 -28.47
C GLU A 530 3.97 12.70 -26.95
N ALA A 531 5.21 12.67 -26.47
CA ALA A 531 5.50 12.70 -25.04
C ALA A 531 6.65 13.67 -24.72
N LYS A 532 6.57 14.29 -23.55
CA LYS A 532 7.61 15.16 -23.01
C LYS A 532 7.97 14.73 -21.59
N ASP A 533 9.24 14.45 -21.38
CA ASP A 533 9.79 14.23 -20.05
C ASP A 533 10.18 15.57 -19.41
N GLY A 534 10.05 15.65 -18.10
CA GLY A 534 10.47 16.78 -17.32
C GLY A 534 10.73 16.39 -15.88
N ASN A 535 11.22 17.36 -15.12
CA ASN A 535 11.39 17.22 -13.68
C ASN A 535 11.02 18.54 -12.99
N PHE A 536 10.73 18.44 -11.70
CA PHE A 536 10.59 19.57 -10.80
C PHE A 536 11.09 19.17 -9.43
N ILE A 537 11.37 20.16 -8.60
CA ILE A 537 11.81 19.92 -7.23
C ILE A 537 10.72 20.39 -6.30
N VAL A 538 10.37 19.54 -5.33
CA VAL A 538 9.73 20.02 -4.12
C VAL A 538 10.78 20.15 -3.04
N PHE A 539 10.80 21.30 -2.37
CA PHE A 539 11.58 21.48 -1.16
C PHE A 539 10.64 21.62 0.02
N SER A 540 10.96 20.93 1.10
CA SER A 540 10.27 21.16 2.36
C SER A 540 10.88 22.37 3.06
N LYS A 541 10.05 23.36 3.41
CA LYS A 541 10.45 24.37 4.41
C LYS A 541 10.57 23.74 5.80
N GLU A 542 9.80 22.68 6.04
CA GLU A 542 9.85 21.91 7.27
C GLU A 542 11.01 20.93 7.21
N ILE A 543 12.17 21.40 7.69
CA ILE A 543 13.28 20.51 8.04
C ILE A 543 12.73 19.54 9.09
N LEU A 544 12.89 18.24 8.87
CA LEU A 544 12.63 17.24 9.90
C LEU A 544 13.25 17.70 11.23
N PRO A 545 12.47 17.78 12.31
CA PRO A 545 12.95 18.39 13.53
C PRO A 545 14.14 17.57 14.04
N PRO A 546 15.32 18.20 14.31
CA PRO A 546 16.45 17.47 14.84
C PRO A 546 16.01 16.71 16.10
N ILE A 547 16.48 15.49 16.26
CA ILE A 547 16.04 14.65 17.36
C ILE A 547 17.15 14.51 18.38
N LYS A 548 16.73 14.42 19.63
CA LYS A 548 17.56 13.93 20.72
C LYS A 548 17.06 12.56 21.09
N TYR A 549 17.99 11.66 21.35
CA TYR A 549 17.64 10.31 21.76
C TYR A 549 18.52 9.87 22.93
N SER A 550 17.96 8.95 23.70
CA SER A 550 18.71 8.19 24.69
C SER A 550 18.47 6.71 24.48
N ALA A 551 19.55 5.95 24.56
CA ALA A 551 19.55 4.50 24.54
C ALA A 551 20.06 4.06 25.91
N ASP A 552 19.17 3.54 26.74
CA ASP A 552 19.44 3.08 28.10
C ASP A 552 19.38 1.56 28.15
N LEU A 553 20.50 0.92 28.45
CA LEU A 553 20.64 -0.52 28.54
C LEU A 553 20.94 -0.90 29.97
N ASN A 554 20.14 -1.78 30.56
CA ASN A 554 20.37 -2.32 31.89
C ASN A 554 20.24 -3.83 31.88
N SER A 555 21.22 -4.54 32.42
CA SER A 555 21.09 -5.97 32.69
C SER A 555 20.09 -6.17 33.83
N ALA A 556 19.01 -6.89 33.55
CA ALA A 556 18.01 -7.29 34.54
C ALA A 556 18.52 -8.41 35.46
N ASP A 557 19.61 -9.11 35.09
CA ASP A 557 20.17 -10.25 35.80
C ASP A 557 21.60 -10.01 36.35
N GLY A 558 22.08 -8.76 36.32
CA GLY A 558 23.39 -8.35 36.85
C GLY A 558 24.60 -8.83 36.06
N LYS A 559 24.39 -9.45 34.88
CA LYS A 559 25.44 -9.90 33.97
C LYS A 559 25.92 -8.76 33.07
N ALA A 560 27.07 -8.94 32.43
CA ALA A 560 27.52 -7.98 31.43
C ALA A 560 26.53 -7.96 30.24
N LEU A 561 26.26 -6.77 29.69
CA LEU A 561 25.15 -6.46 28.76
C LEU A 561 25.06 -7.39 27.54
N CYS A 562 26.20 -7.88 27.05
CA CYS A 562 26.26 -8.79 25.90
C CYS A 562 26.69 -10.23 26.28
N SER A 563 26.50 -10.65 27.53
CA SER A 563 26.78 -12.02 27.92
C SER A 563 25.74 -12.97 27.31
N PRO A 564 26.12 -14.16 26.84
CA PRO A 564 25.17 -15.17 26.39
C PRO A 564 24.10 -15.43 27.46
N GLY A 565 22.83 -15.34 27.07
CA GLY A 565 21.69 -15.52 27.97
C GLY A 565 21.49 -14.43 29.03
N ALA A 566 22.20 -13.30 28.95
CA ALA A 566 21.85 -12.12 29.74
C ALA A 566 20.51 -11.55 29.27
N LYS A 567 19.69 -11.10 30.23
CA LYS A 567 18.45 -10.37 29.93
C LYS A 567 18.74 -8.89 30.06
N THR A 568 18.98 -8.23 28.94
CA THR A 568 19.26 -6.80 28.92
C THR A 568 18.01 -6.05 28.49
N ILE A 569 17.52 -5.14 29.32
CA ILE A 569 16.44 -4.22 28.95
C ILE A 569 17.09 -3.06 28.22
N PHE A 570 16.66 -2.83 26.99
CA PHE A 570 17.08 -1.75 26.13
C PHE A 570 15.93 -0.77 25.92
N THR A 571 15.95 0.34 26.65
CA THR A 571 14.96 1.41 26.53
C THR A 571 15.50 2.51 25.66
N LEU A 572 14.81 2.75 24.55
CA LEU A 572 15.05 3.88 23.70
C LEU A 572 14.05 4.96 23.99
N THR A 573 14.53 6.19 24.03
CA THR A 573 13.69 7.37 24.13
C THR A 573 14.14 8.33 23.05
N ALA A 574 13.21 8.90 22.31
CA ALA A 574 13.48 9.97 21.38
C ALA A 574 12.53 11.14 21.65
N GLU A 575 13.04 12.35 21.43
CA GLU A 575 12.27 13.58 21.42
C GLU A 575 12.73 14.46 20.25
N THR A 576 11.83 15.28 19.74
CA THR A 576 12.24 16.35 18.83
C THR A 576 12.89 17.47 19.62
N LEU A 577 13.80 18.21 19.02
CA LEU A 577 14.39 19.42 19.59
C LEU A 577 13.59 20.64 19.09
N GLY A 578 13.21 21.52 20.01
CA GLY A 578 12.40 22.71 19.75
C GLY A 578 10.89 22.43 19.63
N ASN A 579 10.10 23.43 19.22
CA ASN A 579 8.64 23.38 19.34
C ASN A 579 7.91 22.53 18.26
N ARG A 580 8.63 21.67 17.53
CA ARG A 580 8.10 20.92 16.38
C ARG A 580 7.77 19.48 16.75
N THR A 581 6.74 18.90 16.15
CA THR A 581 6.30 17.52 16.40
C THR A 581 6.60 16.59 15.23
N LEU A 582 6.84 15.31 15.48
CA LEU A 582 7.03 14.28 14.46
C LEU A 582 6.22 13.04 14.81
N ASN A 583 5.36 12.56 13.90
CA ASN A 583 4.74 11.26 14.06
C ASN A 583 5.77 10.20 13.71
N ALA A 584 6.15 9.35 14.66
CA ALA A 584 7.16 8.35 14.39
C ALA A 584 6.93 7.01 15.09
N MET A 585 7.30 5.95 14.39
CA MET A 585 7.53 4.63 14.97
C MET A 585 9.03 4.44 15.18
N LEU A 586 9.43 4.03 16.39
CA LEU A 586 10.83 3.79 16.74
C LEU A 586 11.13 2.30 16.62
N SER A 587 12.20 1.93 15.91
CA SER A 587 12.62 0.53 15.79
C SER A 587 14.13 0.39 15.93
N VAL A 588 14.57 -0.73 16.49
CA VAL A 588 15.99 -1.11 16.55
C VAL A 588 16.19 -2.27 15.62
N VAL A 589 17.14 -2.12 14.70
CA VAL A 589 17.49 -3.22 13.80
C VAL A 589 18.82 -3.80 14.25
N PRO A 590 18.92 -5.11 14.50
CA PRO A 590 20.19 -5.76 14.83
C PRO A 590 21.24 -5.56 13.72
N PRO A 591 22.54 -5.68 14.03
CA PRO A 591 23.63 -5.48 13.08
C PRO A 591 23.44 -6.20 11.74
N ASP A 592 23.92 -5.59 10.65
CA ASP A 592 23.76 -6.06 9.27
C ASP A 592 24.19 -7.53 9.07
N ALA A 593 23.54 -8.24 8.13
CA ALA A 593 23.70 -9.68 7.86
C ALA A 593 25.12 -10.15 7.48
N GLY A 594 26.03 -9.22 7.19
CA GLY A 594 27.45 -9.47 6.90
C GLY A 594 28.39 -9.34 8.11
N SER A 595 27.88 -8.90 9.28
CA SER A 595 28.69 -8.77 10.50
C SER A 595 28.90 -10.15 11.18
N LYS A 596 29.94 -10.25 12.02
CA LYS A 596 30.18 -11.45 12.86
C LYS A 596 29.23 -11.53 14.08
N GLU A 597 28.29 -10.59 14.22
CA GLU A 597 27.46 -10.33 15.41
C GLU A 597 26.01 -10.89 15.24
N LYS A 598 25.85 -12.03 14.55
CA LYS A 598 24.55 -12.55 14.04
C LYS A 598 23.54 -13.08 15.08
N ASN A 599 23.79 -12.91 16.38
CA ASN A 599 23.11 -13.68 17.44
C ASN A 599 22.36 -12.81 18.47
N ILE A 600 21.81 -11.67 18.04
CA ILE A 600 21.21 -10.66 18.93
C ILE A 600 19.75 -10.44 18.54
N ILE A 601 18.85 -10.66 19.49
CA ILE A 601 17.41 -10.52 19.31
C ILE A 601 16.95 -9.37 20.20
N PHE A 602 16.29 -8.36 19.60
CA PHE A 602 15.58 -7.31 20.32
C PHE A 602 14.09 -7.64 20.30
N THR A 603 13.52 -8.00 21.44
CA THR A 603 12.09 -8.33 21.57
C THR A 603 11.37 -7.11 22.12
N PRO A 604 10.40 -6.49 21.42
CA PRO A 604 9.65 -5.38 21.98
C PRO A 604 8.94 -5.81 23.27
N MET A 605 8.98 -4.96 24.30
CA MET A 605 8.24 -5.20 25.54
C MET A 605 6.80 -4.70 25.38
N ALA A 606 5.85 -5.28 26.13
CA ALA A 606 4.47 -4.84 26.16
C ALA A 606 4.41 -3.32 26.43
N ASN A 607 3.61 -2.59 25.63
CA ASN A 607 3.45 -1.12 25.53
C ASN A 607 4.07 -0.46 24.28
N ASN A 608 4.74 -1.20 23.40
CA ASN A 608 5.29 -0.67 22.13
C ASN A 608 4.25 -0.52 20.99
N ALA A 609 2.99 -0.22 21.29
CA ALA A 609 1.90 -0.24 20.30
C ALA A 609 1.75 1.11 19.55
N GLY A 610 1.80 1.03 18.21
CA GLY A 610 1.32 2.07 17.30
C GLY A 610 2.28 3.22 17.01
N ILE A 611 1.83 4.08 16.10
CA ILE A 611 2.48 5.34 15.73
C ILE A 611 2.27 6.34 16.88
N GLN A 612 3.33 6.98 17.35
CA GLN A 612 3.24 7.98 18.41
C GLN A 612 3.76 9.35 17.94
N THR A 613 3.09 10.41 18.37
CA THR A 613 3.51 11.79 18.09
C THR A 613 4.56 12.25 19.10
N MET A 614 5.76 12.50 18.63
CA MET A 614 6.91 12.96 19.41
C MET A 614 7.01 14.48 19.42
N SER A 615 7.32 15.09 20.57
CA SER A 615 7.57 16.54 20.70
C SER A 615 8.66 16.82 21.75
N ALA A 616 9.25 18.03 21.79
CA ALA A 616 10.25 18.42 22.78
C ALA A 616 9.77 18.37 24.24
N ALA A 617 8.46 18.26 24.48
CA ALA A 617 7.88 18.11 25.82
C ALA A 617 7.19 16.74 26.02
N LYS A 618 7.20 15.88 24.99
CA LYS A 618 6.59 14.54 25.00
C LYS A 618 7.55 13.56 24.31
N PRO A 619 8.61 13.13 25.01
CA PRO A 619 9.48 12.08 24.52
C PRO A 619 8.68 10.79 24.33
N VAL A 620 9.02 10.03 23.29
CA VAL A 620 8.46 8.72 23.02
C VAL A 620 9.48 7.66 23.39
N SER A 621 9.09 6.70 24.22
CA SER A 621 9.96 5.62 24.67
C SER A 621 9.48 4.26 24.20
N TYR A 622 10.40 3.44 23.72
CA TYR A 622 10.18 2.05 23.34
C TYR A 622 11.20 1.17 24.05
N SER A 623 10.74 0.16 24.75
CA SER A 623 11.60 -0.78 25.47
C SER A 623 11.67 -2.11 24.73
N TYR A 624 12.87 -2.65 24.62
CA TYR A 624 13.17 -3.92 23.98
C TYR A 624 13.93 -4.79 24.97
N GLN A 625 13.58 -6.06 25.10
CA GLN A 625 14.44 -7.05 25.72
C GLN A 625 15.47 -7.53 24.70
N MET A 626 16.74 -7.16 24.91
CA MET A 626 17.87 -7.68 24.15
C MET A 626 18.33 -9.00 24.74
N THR A 627 18.38 -10.04 23.91
CA THR A 627 18.89 -11.37 24.26
C THR A 627 20.00 -11.76 23.28
N LEU A 628 21.11 -12.29 23.81
CA LEU A 628 22.22 -12.78 23.01
C LEU A 628 22.37 -14.30 23.13
N ASN A 629 22.45 -14.98 21.98
CA ASN A 629 22.63 -16.43 21.93
C ASN A 629 24.11 -16.84 21.95
N GLN A 630 25.03 -15.93 21.63
CA GLN A 630 26.48 -16.14 21.66
C GLN A 630 27.20 -14.86 22.08
N ALA A 631 28.46 -14.99 22.53
CA ALA A 631 29.25 -13.85 22.96
C ALA A 631 29.61 -12.96 21.76
N VAL A 632 29.60 -11.65 21.97
CA VAL A 632 30.00 -10.67 20.95
C VAL A 632 31.52 -10.71 20.77
N PRO A 633 32.05 -11.04 19.57
CA PRO A 633 33.48 -11.29 19.36
C PRO A 633 34.37 -10.09 19.73
N ASP A 634 33.90 -8.87 19.47
CA ASP A 634 34.70 -7.65 19.60
C ASP A 634 34.48 -6.93 20.94
N LYS A 635 33.76 -7.55 21.90
CA LYS A 635 33.35 -6.95 23.19
C LYS A 635 32.65 -5.58 23.07
N GLN A 636 32.18 -5.23 21.87
CA GLN A 636 31.34 -4.09 21.56
C GLN A 636 30.28 -4.54 20.56
N LEU A 637 29.03 -4.18 20.83
CA LEU A 637 27.89 -4.44 19.97
C LEU A 637 27.62 -3.22 19.10
N LYS A 638 27.63 -3.39 17.77
CA LYS A 638 27.31 -2.32 16.82
C LYS A 638 25.91 -2.51 16.26
N THR A 639 25.00 -1.57 16.49
CA THR A 639 23.59 -1.66 16.05
C THR A 639 23.09 -0.31 15.49
N LYS A 640 21.86 -0.26 14.99
CA LYS A 640 21.24 0.98 14.47
C LYS A 640 19.81 1.17 14.97
N LEU A 641 19.50 2.39 15.40
CA LEU A 641 18.16 2.89 15.70
C LEU A 641 17.54 3.52 14.45
N TYR A 642 16.28 3.19 14.16
CA TYR A 642 15.50 3.71 13.04
C TYR A 642 14.26 4.44 13.57
N LEU A 643 13.94 5.60 12.99
CA LEU A 643 12.65 6.27 13.17
C LEU A 643 11.92 6.32 11.83
N TYR A 644 10.65 5.91 11.82
CA TYR A 644 9.80 5.86 10.63
C TYR A 644 8.67 6.86 10.75
N ASP A 645 8.32 7.57 9.68
CA ASP A 645 7.09 8.36 9.61
C ASP A 645 5.97 7.46 9.05
N PRO A 646 4.80 7.36 9.68
CA PRO A 646 3.69 6.58 9.14
C PRO A 646 3.17 7.05 7.78
N ASP A 647 3.33 8.33 7.47
CA ASP A 647 2.89 8.94 6.21
C ASP A 647 3.95 8.80 5.10
N ASP A 648 5.18 8.38 5.45
CA ASP A 648 6.27 8.04 4.53
C ASP A 648 6.97 6.75 4.98
N THR A 649 6.72 5.65 4.27
CA THR A 649 7.30 4.32 4.56
C THR A 649 8.85 4.25 4.62
N ARG A 650 9.56 5.35 4.32
CA ARG A 650 11.01 5.48 4.51
C ARG A 650 11.35 5.83 5.97
N ALA A 651 12.37 5.16 6.51
CA ALA A 651 12.95 5.60 7.78
C ALA A 651 13.55 7.01 7.63
N VAL A 652 13.02 7.92 8.43
CA VAL A 652 13.37 9.33 8.52
C VAL A 652 14.72 9.53 9.21
N TYR A 653 15.06 8.70 10.21
CA TYR A 653 16.35 8.72 10.89
C TYR A 653 16.98 7.34 11.00
N LYS A 654 18.32 7.27 10.91
CA LYS A 654 19.14 6.05 11.08
C LYS A 654 20.36 6.39 11.94
N ILE A 655 20.39 5.89 13.17
CA ILE A 655 21.31 6.31 14.22
C ILE A 655 22.20 5.10 14.60
N PRO A 656 23.53 5.16 14.38
CA PRO A 656 24.43 4.09 14.83
C PRO A 656 24.55 4.08 16.35
N LEU A 657 24.69 2.90 16.94
CA LEU A 657 24.88 2.69 18.38
C LEU A 657 26.04 1.71 18.58
N GLU A 658 26.99 2.07 19.45
CA GLU A 658 28.14 1.24 19.83
C GLU A 658 28.10 0.95 21.33
N ILE A 659 27.65 -0.26 21.69
CA ILE A 659 27.37 -0.64 23.07
C ILE A 659 28.57 -1.44 23.64
N PRO A 660 29.19 -1.01 24.75
CA PRO A 660 30.26 -1.75 25.41
C PRO A 660 29.70 -2.99 26.12
N CYS A 661 30.17 -4.17 25.72
CA CYS A 661 29.59 -5.43 26.16
C CYS A 661 30.01 -5.90 27.56
N THR A 662 31.03 -5.27 28.15
CA THR A 662 31.62 -5.66 29.43
C THR A 662 30.96 -5.00 30.64
N GLN A 663 30.10 -4.01 30.42
CA GLN A 663 29.39 -3.29 31.48
C GLN A 663 28.09 -4.00 31.84
N THR A 664 27.49 -3.70 32.99
CA THR A 664 26.16 -4.18 33.40
C THR A 664 25.04 -3.19 33.08
N SER A 665 25.40 -1.94 32.79
CA SER A 665 24.52 -0.87 32.33
C SER A 665 25.27 0.03 31.35
N TYR A 666 24.60 0.54 30.33
CA TYR A 666 25.14 1.49 29.37
C TYR A 666 24.07 2.48 28.98
N VAL A 667 24.36 3.77 29.16
CA VAL A 667 23.46 4.84 28.76
C VAL A 667 24.20 5.70 27.76
N VAL A 668 23.66 5.80 26.55
CA VAL A 668 24.07 6.82 25.58
C VAL A 668 22.96 7.84 25.46
N LYS A 669 23.33 9.11 25.57
CA LYS A 669 22.44 10.26 25.31
C LYS A 669 23.17 11.13 24.31
N ASN A 670 22.60 11.27 23.13
CA ASN A 670 23.16 12.12 22.09
C ASN A 670 22.03 12.98 21.50
N ALA A 671 22.29 14.26 21.28
CA ALA A 671 21.57 15.00 20.26
C ALA A 671 22.30 14.81 18.92
N GLN A 672 21.55 14.82 17.81
CA GLN A 672 22.23 15.01 16.53
C GLN A 672 22.79 16.44 16.46
N PRO A 673 23.98 16.63 15.85
CA PRO A 673 24.44 17.98 15.53
C PRO A 673 23.40 18.66 14.64
N GLU A 674 22.89 19.80 15.08
CA GLU A 674 21.94 20.61 14.33
C GLU A 674 22.68 21.47 13.30
N ILE A 675 22.22 21.42 12.05
CA ILE A 675 22.72 22.26 10.96
C ILE A 675 21.69 23.35 10.72
N VAL A 676 21.99 24.58 11.13
CA VAL A 676 21.12 25.75 10.94
C VAL A 676 21.66 26.61 9.79
N LEU A 677 21.06 26.52 8.60
CA LEU A 677 21.30 27.48 7.52
C LEU A 677 20.88 28.87 7.98
N GLY A 678 21.64 29.89 7.60
CA GLY A 678 21.28 31.28 7.90
C GLY A 678 19.92 31.66 7.32
N ALA A 679 19.15 32.47 8.04
CA ALA A 679 17.78 32.90 7.66
C ALA A 679 17.71 33.68 6.32
N GLU A 680 18.85 34.14 5.80
CA GLU A 680 18.95 34.96 4.58
C GLU A 680 19.29 34.12 3.32
N GLN A 681 19.19 32.80 3.39
CA GLN A 681 19.60 31.90 2.31
C GLN A 681 18.73 32.10 1.06
N LYS A 682 19.34 32.57 -0.03
CA LYS A 682 18.67 32.71 -1.33
C LYS A 682 18.78 31.42 -2.12
N PHE A 683 17.68 30.70 -2.32
CA PHE A 683 17.66 29.46 -3.12
C PHE A 683 17.67 29.68 -4.64
N VAL A 684 17.70 30.95 -5.07
CA VAL A 684 17.82 31.37 -6.47
C VAL A 684 18.85 32.49 -6.56
N THR A 685 19.75 32.40 -7.54
CA THR A 685 20.78 33.41 -7.81
C THR A 685 20.96 33.61 -9.31
N ASN A 686 21.26 34.86 -9.71
CA ASN A 686 21.69 35.18 -11.08
C ASN A 686 23.23 35.22 -11.22
N SER A 687 23.94 34.99 -10.11
CA SER A 687 25.40 34.95 -10.07
C SER A 687 25.88 33.53 -10.36
N SER A 688 26.92 33.41 -11.19
CA SER A 688 27.67 32.17 -11.39
C SER A 688 28.38 31.66 -10.14
N PHE A 689 28.45 32.49 -9.10
CA PHE A 689 29.02 32.18 -7.81
C PHE A 689 27.98 32.28 -6.70
N TYR A 690 28.08 31.36 -5.74
CA TYR A 690 27.19 31.29 -4.60
C TYR A 690 27.95 31.32 -3.28
N SER A 691 27.38 32.05 -2.33
CA SER A 691 27.87 32.13 -0.96
C SER A 691 26.76 31.71 -0.02
N PHE A 692 27.11 30.94 1.01
CA PHE A 692 26.19 30.65 2.09
C PHE A 692 26.90 30.43 3.41
N ARG A 693 26.13 30.57 4.48
CA ARG A 693 26.58 30.29 5.84
C ARG A 693 25.64 29.33 6.53
N PHE A 694 26.21 28.53 7.41
CA PHE A 694 25.46 27.66 8.30
C PHE A 694 26.14 27.61 9.66
N ARG A 695 25.32 27.45 10.69
CA ARG A 695 25.76 27.27 12.06
C ARG A 695 25.60 25.83 12.45
N LEU A 696 26.54 25.37 13.26
CA LEU A 696 26.48 24.07 13.92
C LEU A 696 26.13 24.29 15.38
N GLN A 697 25.11 23.59 15.83
CA GLN A 697 24.71 23.55 17.24
C GLN A 697 24.66 22.09 17.66
N ASP A 698 25.42 21.70 18.68
CA ASP A 698 25.59 20.31 19.07
C ASP A 698 25.83 20.24 20.59
N ASP A 699 25.28 19.23 21.26
CA ASP A 699 25.49 19.00 22.69
C ASP A 699 26.78 18.20 22.97
N GLN A 700 27.32 17.49 21.98
CA GLN A 700 28.50 16.60 22.12
C GLN A 700 29.73 17.01 21.28
N LYS A 701 29.78 18.27 20.83
CA LYS A 701 30.84 18.88 20.00
C LYS A 701 31.04 18.16 18.65
N TRP A 702 30.84 18.89 17.55
CA TRP A 702 31.01 18.33 16.21
C TRP A 702 32.50 18.04 15.89
N ARG A 703 32.77 17.03 15.04
CA ARG A 703 34.11 16.56 14.67
C ARG A 703 34.49 16.83 13.22
N ASP A 704 33.65 16.42 12.27
CA ASP A 704 33.92 16.54 10.83
C ASP A 704 32.74 17.19 10.11
N VAL A 705 33.02 18.06 9.14
CA VAL A 705 32.01 18.71 8.31
C VAL A 705 32.39 18.51 6.86
N TYR A 706 31.42 18.10 6.04
CA TYR A 706 31.55 17.94 4.60
C TYR A 706 30.48 18.79 3.91
N VAL A 707 30.86 19.43 2.80
CA VAL A 707 29.89 19.99 1.86
C VAL A 707 30.15 19.42 0.49
N LEU A 708 29.10 18.90 -0.14
CA LEU A 708 29.10 18.38 -1.50
C LEU A 708 28.21 19.25 -2.39
N LEU A 709 28.66 19.49 -3.62
CA LEU A 709 27.89 20.08 -4.69
C LEU A 709 27.68 19.03 -5.78
N ASN A 710 26.43 18.69 -6.08
CA ASN A 710 26.06 17.67 -7.08
C ASN A 710 26.81 16.34 -6.88
N GLY A 711 26.91 15.91 -5.61
CA GLY A 711 27.62 14.69 -5.22
C GLY A 711 29.14 14.80 -5.17
N LYS A 712 29.74 15.93 -5.59
CA LYS A 712 31.19 16.17 -5.51
C LYS A 712 31.55 16.97 -4.27
N LYS A 713 32.48 16.47 -3.45
CA LYS A 713 32.97 17.19 -2.26
C LYS A 713 33.64 18.52 -2.65
N ILE A 714 33.17 19.63 -2.08
CA ILE A 714 33.70 20.98 -2.29
C ILE A 714 34.32 21.60 -1.03
N TYR A 715 33.95 21.11 0.16
CA TYR A 715 34.51 21.58 1.43
C TYR A 715 34.63 20.44 2.44
N TYR A 716 35.66 20.51 3.27
CA TYR A 716 35.87 19.64 4.42
C TYR A 716 36.63 20.38 5.51
N THR A 717 36.16 20.28 6.75
CA THR A 717 36.92 20.71 7.93
C THR A 717 36.78 19.70 9.05
N ARG A 718 37.74 19.73 9.98
CA ARG A 718 37.77 18.91 11.19
C ARG A 718 38.01 19.81 12.41
N ASN A 719 37.16 19.69 13.42
CA ASN A 719 37.35 20.40 14.69
C ASN A 719 38.41 19.67 15.53
N LEU A 720 39.58 20.28 15.70
CA LEU A 720 40.65 19.76 16.56
C LEU A 720 40.72 20.46 17.93
N LYS A 721 39.96 21.54 18.13
CA LYS A 721 40.07 22.44 19.29
C LYS A 721 38.92 22.35 20.28
N ASN A 722 37.93 21.47 20.05
CA ASN A 722 36.83 21.23 20.98
C ASN A 722 36.01 22.50 21.32
N SER A 723 35.78 23.38 20.34
CA SER A 723 34.89 24.55 20.48
C SER A 723 33.42 24.17 20.30
N ASP A 724 32.54 24.76 21.13
CA ASP A 724 31.09 24.45 21.17
C ASP A 724 30.27 25.15 20.06
N PHE A 725 30.88 26.10 19.34
CA PHE A 725 30.16 26.96 18.39
C PHE A 725 31.04 27.35 17.21
N GLU A 726 30.59 27.07 15.97
CA GLU A 726 31.28 27.51 14.76
C GLU A 726 30.24 27.87 13.66
N GLU A 727 30.28 29.12 13.19
CA GLU A 727 29.58 29.54 11.96
C GLU A 727 30.54 29.31 10.79
N ILE A 728 30.14 28.43 9.86
CA ILE A 728 30.93 28.12 8.67
C ILE A 728 30.36 28.93 7.52
N LYS A 729 31.23 29.74 6.90
CA LYS A 729 30.92 30.53 5.71
C LYS A 729 31.66 29.94 4.51
N LEU A 730 30.92 29.61 3.46
CA LEU A 730 31.47 29.23 2.16
C LEU A 730 31.13 30.31 1.16
N ASP A 731 32.17 30.91 0.59
CA ASP A 731 32.04 31.99 -0.39
C ASP A 731 32.52 31.56 -1.77
N ASN A 732 31.99 32.22 -2.80
CA ASN A 732 32.47 32.11 -4.19
C ASN A 732 32.44 30.68 -4.77
N ILE A 733 31.43 29.87 -4.43
CA ILE A 733 31.27 28.53 -4.97
C ILE A 733 30.72 28.63 -6.41
N ALA A 734 31.47 28.11 -7.39
CA ALA A 734 31.04 28.09 -8.78
C ALA A 734 29.83 27.17 -8.99
N LEU A 735 28.78 27.70 -9.62
CA LEU A 735 27.55 26.99 -9.94
C LEU A 735 27.56 26.52 -11.40
N LEU A 736 26.96 25.35 -11.66
CA LEU A 736 26.66 24.90 -13.01
C LEU A 736 25.53 25.76 -13.60
N THR A 737 25.81 26.38 -14.75
CA THR A 737 24.88 27.26 -15.48
C THR A 737 23.65 26.51 -15.97
N GLY A 738 22.48 27.14 -15.84
CA GLY A 738 21.20 26.60 -16.34
C GLY A 738 20.73 25.33 -15.63
N ASN A 739 21.39 24.94 -14.54
CA ASN A 739 21.12 23.71 -13.81
C ASN A 739 20.90 24.01 -12.32
N PHE A 740 20.27 23.06 -11.64
CA PHE A 740 20.21 23.05 -10.18
C PHE A 740 21.54 22.58 -9.61
N ASN A 741 21.96 23.26 -8.55
CA ASN A 741 23.18 23.00 -7.82
C ASN A 741 22.79 22.50 -6.44
N THR A 742 22.86 21.18 -6.24
CA THR A 742 22.42 20.51 -5.02
C THR A 742 23.56 20.50 -4.02
N PHE A 743 23.36 21.19 -2.90
CA PHE A 743 24.27 21.21 -1.77
C PHE A 743 23.85 20.17 -0.73
N LYS A 744 24.82 19.37 -0.30
CA LYS A 744 24.67 18.42 0.81
C LYS A 744 25.69 18.77 1.88
N ILE A 745 25.23 19.22 3.04
CA ILE A 745 26.04 19.44 4.23
C ILE A 745 25.90 18.19 5.09
N ALA A 746 27.02 17.53 5.39
CA ALA A 746 27.04 16.39 6.30
C ALA A 746 27.96 16.71 7.47
N VAL A 747 27.43 16.65 8.69
CA VAL A 747 28.17 16.93 9.92
C VAL A 747 28.23 15.67 10.74
N ARG A 748 29.40 15.36 11.25
CA ARG A 748 29.66 14.24 12.14
C ARG A 748 30.19 14.75 13.47
N ASP A 749 29.66 14.27 14.58
CA ASP A 749 30.16 14.57 15.92
C ASP A 749 31.30 13.64 16.40
N ASN A 750 31.76 13.86 17.63
CA ASN A 750 32.80 13.03 18.24
C ASN A 750 32.36 11.57 18.50
N HIS A 751 31.04 11.31 18.58
CA HIS A 751 30.44 9.98 18.75
C HIS A 751 30.07 9.32 17.41
N ASN A 752 30.57 9.85 16.28
CA ASN A 752 30.28 9.38 14.92
C ASN A 752 28.81 9.51 14.48
N MET A 753 28.00 10.33 15.17
CA MET A 753 26.64 10.65 14.77
C MET A 753 26.65 11.60 13.59
N TRP A 754 25.84 11.29 12.58
CA TRP A 754 25.71 12.12 11.40
C TRP A 754 24.39 12.88 11.39
N ASN A 755 24.44 14.15 10.99
CA ASN A 755 23.30 14.90 10.48
C ASN A 755 23.61 15.32 9.04
N ILE A 756 22.61 15.21 8.16
CA ILE A 756 22.73 15.60 6.77
C ILE A 756 21.62 16.61 6.46
N ARG A 757 22.02 17.76 5.93
CA ARG A 757 21.10 18.77 5.43
C ARG A 757 21.34 18.97 3.94
N GLU A 758 20.28 18.82 3.15
CA GLU A 758 20.30 19.04 1.71
C GLU A 758 19.49 20.29 1.35
N PHE A 759 19.99 21.05 0.39
CA PHE A 759 19.25 22.13 -0.25
C PHE A 759 19.75 22.33 -1.67
N ALA A 760 18.91 22.87 -2.55
CA ALA A 760 19.28 23.18 -3.93
C ALA A 760 19.31 24.69 -4.17
N VAL A 761 20.21 25.12 -5.05
CA VAL A 761 20.27 26.50 -5.53
C VAL A 761 20.11 26.50 -7.05
N LEU A 762 19.18 27.31 -7.54
CA LEU A 762 19.01 27.53 -8.97
C LEU A 762 19.89 28.69 -9.43
N HIS A 763 20.81 28.43 -10.37
CA HIS A 763 21.52 29.46 -11.11
C HIS A 763 20.68 29.87 -12.32
N LYS A 764 19.96 30.99 -12.21
CA LYS A 764 19.24 31.58 -13.35
C LYS A 764 20.22 32.35 -14.21
N VAL A 765 20.31 31.97 -15.48
CA VAL A 765 20.94 32.82 -16.48
C VAL A 765 19.97 33.97 -16.71
N SER A 766 20.41 35.21 -16.48
CA SER A 766 19.65 36.36 -16.99
C SER A 766 19.57 36.22 -18.51
N SER A 767 18.36 36.03 -19.02
CA SER A 767 18.06 36.03 -20.45
C SER A 767 18.49 37.34 -21.10
#